data_AF-A0A2D9N7U9-F1
#
_entry.id   AF-A0A2D9N7U9-F1
#
_cell.length_a   1.000
_cell.length_b   1.000
_cell.length_c   1.000
_cell.angle_alpha   90.00
_cell.angle_beta   90.00
_cell.angle_gamma   90.00
#
_symmetry.space_group_name_H-M   'P 1'
#
loop_
_entity.id
_entity.type
_entity.pdbx_description
1 polymer ?
#
loop_
_entity_poly.entity_id
_entity_poly.type
_entity_poly.pdbx_seq_one_letter_code
_entity_poly.pdbx_strand_id
1 'polypeptide(L)'
;MKTQHYVTGKWVDGSGEGSPILDSITGEQFTSVTTEGLDIPAILQYGRDKGNVLRKMTFQERGNMLKKLALYLTKRKDAFYELSYRTGATKIDSWIDIEGGFGNLFANASLRKLFPNQSYHVEGDPIDLSRGGRFMAHHIMVPREGVAVHINAFNFPVWGMLEKCAVNWMAGMPAVVLPAPQTAYLTEAVVKEIVASGILPEGAIQLISGTARNILDTVQSQDVVTFTGSASTGRKLKNHPQLIEESVPFTMEADSLNASILGEDAVPGTPEFDLFIKEVRNEMTVKCGQKCTAIRRIIVPEKVMEDVQIALGNALDKVTIGDPRLKEVRMGSLVNDAQRTSVKEQIHKIAQTAQIVYGNLEEVETIGADAKKGAFIRPILLREDKPLQNEAAHTTEAFGPVSTLMPYKNLEEAIALSKMGKGSLVSSIITNDNKIAKEYTIAAATHHGRILILNRESAKQSTGHGSPLPNLIHGGPGRAGGGEEMGGMRGIKHYLQRCAVQGSPTTLTEVTGIYQPKAEYKEVQKHPFAYHWEDIEPGMSLQTHKRTITDGDIVNFANLTWDHFYAHTDITSLDGSIFEKRTAHGYFILAAAAGLFVYPNKGPVAANYGLEECRFLRPIYHNDTVYVRLTCKQKIDRDPRGKELPSGIVKWYVEVFDVEDELVAIATILTMVQKKQTVFTEMTSEKIEELLQQLSEDSKPQWGIMTPQHMLEHLEYTYKIASGEIQDFEVATPEKYLEKTHESLYNYEKFPRNTNFPLLEKNTLEPLKYDDLETAKKKFLEARENYLTFFKENPDAQLKNIVFGDLNRFEWYLLERKHLNHHFEQFNLLD
;
A
#
# COMPACT_ATOMS: atom_id res chain seq x y z
N MET A 1 30.58 15.21 16.59
CA MET A 1 30.13 13.86 16.22
C MET A 1 29.96 13.84 14.70
N LYS A 2 30.18 12.71 14.02
CA LYS A 2 29.97 12.60 12.56
C LYS A 2 28.69 11.81 12.30
N THR A 3 28.06 12.05 11.15
CA THR A 3 27.03 11.15 10.65
C THR A 3 27.65 9.80 10.30
N GLN A 4 26.99 8.70 10.65
CA GLN A 4 27.47 7.35 10.38
C GLN A 4 26.90 6.79 9.08
N HIS A 5 27.53 5.72 8.58
CA HIS A 5 27.06 4.91 7.45
C HIS A 5 26.63 3.54 7.95
N TYR A 6 25.63 2.94 7.31
CA TYR A 6 25.25 1.55 7.56
C TYR A 6 25.58 0.73 6.32
N VAL A 7 26.70 0.02 6.36
CA VAL A 7 27.32 -0.60 5.18
C VAL A 7 27.82 -1.98 5.56
N THR A 8 27.64 -2.97 4.69
CA THR A 8 28.07 -4.36 4.95
C THR A 8 27.56 -4.93 6.29
N GLY A 9 26.34 -4.51 6.68
CA GLY A 9 25.67 -4.95 7.92
C GLY A 9 26.16 -4.28 9.21
N LYS A 10 26.97 -3.21 9.13
CA LYS A 10 27.57 -2.56 10.30
C LYS A 10 27.49 -1.04 10.21
N TRP A 11 27.43 -0.39 11.37
CA TRP A 11 27.61 1.05 11.49
C TRP A 11 29.10 1.39 11.48
N VAL A 12 29.51 2.30 10.60
CA VAL A 12 30.90 2.77 10.48
C VAL A 12 30.94 4.29 10.34
N ASP A 13 32.05 4.88 10.78
CA ASP A 13 32.37 6.29 10.54
C ASP A 13 33.29 6.41 9.31
N GLY A 14 33.12 7.47 8.51
CA GLY A 14 34.08 7.78 7.45
C GLY A 14 35.39 8.42 7.97
N SER A 15 36.46 8.32 7.18
CA SER A 15 37.76 8.93 7.48
C SER A 15 37.80 10.44 7.22
N GLY A 16 38.80 11.14 7.75
CA GLY A 16 38.97 12.60 7.59
C GLY A 16 38.01 13.46 8.42
N GLU A 17 38.15 14.79 8.41
CA GLU A 17 37.30 15.70 9.22
C GLU A 17 35.86 15.83 8.69
N GLY A 18 35.70 15.67 7.36
CA GLY A 18 34.43 15.77 6.66
C GLY A 18 33.94 17.21 6.44
N SER A 19 32.81 17.34 5.74
CA SER A 19 32.15 18.62 5.49
C SER A 19 31.22 18.96 6.66
N PRO A 20 31.25 20.20 7.19
CA PRO A 20 30.38 20.61 8.28
C PRO A 20 28.91 20.61 7.84
N ILE A 21 28.02 20.15 8.73
CA ILE A 21 26.57 20.30 8.59
C ILE A 21 26.12 21.32 9.63
N LEU A 22 25.44 22.35 9.14
CA LEU A 22 24.96 23.48 9.93
C LEU A 22 23.47 23.33 10.21
N ASP A 23 23.04 23.83 11.35
CA ASP A 23 21.62 24.03 11.66
C ASP A 23 21.07 25.18 10.80
N SER A 24 20.00 24.93 10.04
CA SER A 24 19.43 25.92 9.11
C SER A 24 18.89 27.17 9.82
N ILE A 25 18.57 27.07 11.11
CA ILE A 25 17.96 28.13 11.91
C ILE A 25 19.03 28.96 12.62
N THR A 26 20.05 28.33 13.20
CA THR A 26 21.06 29.01 14.02
C THR A 26 22.39 29.26 13.30
N GLY A 27 22.64 28.56 12.19
CA GLY A 27 23.93 28.59 11.48
C GLY A 27 25.06 27.83 12.20
N GLU A 28 24.77 27.22 13.35
CA GLU A 28 25.78 26.51 14.14
C GLU A 28 26.07 25.13 13.55
N GLN A 29 27.36 24.76 13.51
CA GLN A 29 27.77 23.41 13.17
C GLN A 29 27.44 22.46 14.33
N PHE A 30 26.69 21.41 14.05
CA PHE A 30 26.35 20.39 15.06
C PHE A 30 26.88 18.99 14.70
N THR A 31 27.19 18.75 13.43
CA THR A 31 27.79 17.48 12.96
C THR A 31 28.62 17.70 11.69
N SER A 32 29.25 16.65 11.18
CA SER A 32 29.92 16.64 9.87
C SER A 32 29.70 15.31 9.15
N VAL A 33 29.96 15.31 7.84
CA VAL A 33 29.74 14.17 6.95
C VAL A 33 30.94 13.95 6.03
N THR A 34 31.35 12.69 5.88
CA THR A 34 32.46 12.27 5.00
C THR A 34 32.17 10.87 4.50
N THR A 35 32.41 10.61 3.22
CA THR A 35 32.32 9.28 2.61
C THR A 35 33.69 8.67 2.35
N GLU A 36 34.75 9.32 2.81
CA GLU A 36 36.12 8.86 2.65
C GLU A 36 36.36 7.55 3.43
N GLY A 37 37.13 6.64 2.84
CA GLY A 37 37.44 5.33 3.43
C GLY A 37 36.37 4.25 3.22
N LEU A 38 35.24 4.56 2.56
CA LEU A 38 34.22 3.55 2.23
C LEU A 38 34.59 2.77 0.96
N ASP A 39 34.46 1.44 1.04
CA ASP A 39 34.55 0.53 -0.11
C ASP A 39 33.19 0.41 -0.81
N ILE A 40 32.94 1.33 -1.74
CA ILE A 40 31.65 1.39 -2.46
C ILE A 40 31.35 0.13 -3.28
N PRO A 41 32.30 -0.46 -4.04
CA PRO A 41 32.09 -1.74 -4.69
C PRO A 41 31.65 -2.86 -3.73
N ALA A 42 32.30 -3.00 -2.57
CA ALA A 42 31.92 -4.01 -1.58
C ALA A 42 30.53 -3.76 -1.00
N ILE A 43 30.13 -2.49 -0.83
CA ILE A 43 28.79 -2.10 -0.39
C ILE A 43 27.74 -2.57 -1.40
N LEU A 44 27.91 -2.24 -2.68
CA LEU A 44 26.96 -2.67 -3.72
C LEU A 44 26.88 -4.20 -3.77
N GLN A 45 28.03 -4.89 -3.77
CA GLN A 45 28.09 -6.35 -3.84
C GLN A 45 27.39 -7.02 -2.66
N TYR A 46 27.60 -6.52 -1.44
CA TYR A 46 26.95 -7.06 -0.25
C TYR A 46 25.41 -7.03 -0.34
N GLY A 47 24.85 -5.95 -0.90
CA GLY A 47 23.42 -5.87 -1.17
C GLY A 47 22.95 -6.94 -2.15
N ARG A 48 23.67 -7.13 -3.26
CA ARG A 48 23.35 -8.17 -4.28
C ARG A 48 23.35 -9.57 -3.67
N ASP A 49 24.37 -9.89 -2.88
CA ASP A 49 24.58 -11.19 -2.24
C ASP A 49 23.47 -11.50 -1.21
N LYS A 50 23.15 -10.54 -0.34
CA LYS A 50 22.18 -10.72 0.74
C LYS A 50 20.72 -10.57 0.29
N GLY A 51 20.48 -9.88 -0.83
CA GLY A 51 19.14 -9.60 -1.36
C GLY A 51 18.29 -10.84 -1.70
N ASN A 52 18.89 -12.04 -1.79
CA ASN A 52 18.17 -13.27 -2.13
C ASN A 52 17.03 -13.60 -1.15
N VAL A 53 17.15 -13.22 0.12
CA VAL A 53 16.08 -13.41 1.11
C VAL A 53 14.83 -12.63 0.71
N LEU A 54 14.97 -11.36 0.33
CA LEU A 54 13.86 -10.53 -0.16
C LEU A 54 13.24 -11.09 -1.45
N ARG A 55 14.08 -11.59 -2.36
CA ARG A 55 13.61 -12.15 -3.64
C ARG A 55 12.76 -13.40 -3.47
N LYS A 56 13.11 -14.26 -2.50
CA LYS A 56 12.38 -15.49 -2.19
C LYS A 56 11.06 -15.25 -1.47
N MET A 57 10.93 -14.16 -0.72
CA MET A 57 9.68 -13.79 -0.07
C MET A 57 8.57 -13.56 -1.11
N THR A 58 7.33 -13.87 -0.75
CA THR A 58 6.18 -13.52 -1.58
C THR A 58 5.85 -12.03 -1.46
N PHE A 59 5.09 -11.48 -2.41
CA PHE A 59 4.55 -10.13 -2.26
C PHE A 59 3.71 -9.94 -0.98
N GLN A 60 3.05 -11.00 -0.50
CA GLN A 60 2.29 -10.93 0.76
C GLN A 60 3.21 -10.74 1.96
N GLU A 61 4.28 -11.51 2.03
CA GLU A 61 5.28 -11.42 3.09
C GLU A 61 5.99 -10.06 3.06
N ARG A 62 6.39 -9.59 1.88
CA ARG A 62 7.02 -8.27 1.71
C ARG A 62 6.07 -7.14 2.13
N GLY A 63 4.80 -7.19 1.72
CA GLY A 63 3.82 -6.19 2.14
C GLY A 63 3.55 -6.20 3.65
N ASN A 64 3.49 -7.39 4.28
CA ASN A 64 3.32 -7.50 5.73
C ASN A 64 4.57 -7.02 6.49
N MET A 65 5.77 -7.25 5.96
CA MET A 65 7.03 -6.70 6.47
C MET A 65 7.00 -5.16 6.46
N LEU A 66 6.58 -4.53 5.35
CA LEU A 66 6.44 -3.07 5.26
C LEU A 66 5.41 -2.53 6.26
N LYS A 67 4.27 -3.20 6.43
CA LYS A 67 3.25 -2.83 7.42
C LYS A 67 3.81 -2.85 8.85
N LYS A 68 4.56 -3.90 9.20
CA LYS A 68 5.21 -4.03 10.51
C LYS A 68 6.21 -2.89 10.73
N LEU A 69 7.02 -2.57 9.73
CA LEU A 69 7.99 -1.49 9.80
C LEU A 69 7.32 -0.12 9.99
N ALA A 70 6.25 0.16 9.24
CA ALA A 70 5.49 1.41 9.35
C ALA A 70 4.94 1.63 10.77
N LEU A 71 4.36 0.58 11.37
CA LEU A 71 3.87 0.61 12.75
C LEU A 71 5.00 0.81 13.77
N TYR A 72 6.16 0.20 13.54
CA TYR A 72 7.34 0.36 14.39
C TYR A 72 7.85 1.80 14.41
N LEU A 73 7.99 2.41 13.23
CA LEU A 73 8.51 3.77 13.07
C LEU A 73 7.52 4.84 13.59
N THR A 74 6.23 4.65 13.34
CA THR A 74 5.20 5.60 13.80
C THR A 74 5.18 5.76 15.32
N LYS A 75 5.48 4.68 16.07
CA LYS A 75 5.60 4.72 17.54
C LYS A 75 6.80 5.52 18.05
N ARG A 76 7.75 5.87 17.18
CA ARG A 76 9.02 6.55 17.53
C ARG A 76 9.18 7.90 16.84
N LYS A 77 8.13 8.40 16.21
CA LYS A 77 8.19 9.59 15.35
C LYS A 77 8.64 10.86 16.05
N ASP A 78 8.38 11.00 17.35
CA ASP A 78 8.61 12.25 18.09
C ASP A 78 10.09 12.66 18.11
N ALA A 79 11.02 11.71 18.19
CA ALA A 79 12.45 11.99 18.15
C ALA A 79 12.91 12.56 16.78
N PHE A 80 12.25 12.18 15.69
CA PHE A 80 12.58 12.65 14.36
C PHE A 80 12.15 14.11 14.13
N TYR A 81 11.09 14.57 14.78
CA TYR A 81 10.65 15.96 14.70
C TYR A 81 11.70 16.93 15.25
N GLU A 82 12.33 16.60 16.39
CA GLU A 82 13.35 17.46 16.98
C GLU A 82 14.57 17.62 16.06
N LEU A 83 15.00 16.53 15.41
CA LEU A 83 16.04 16.59 14.38
C LEU A 83 15.57 17.38 13.15
N SER A 84 14.33 17.17 12.70
CA SER A 84 13.79 17.81 11.51
C SER A 84 13.71 19.34 11.62
N TYR A 85 13.53 19.91 12.81
CA TYR A 85 13.58 21.37 12.99
C TYR A 85 14.89 22.00 12.55
N ARG A 86 16.01 21.27 12.66
CA ARG A 86 17.33 21.72 12.18
C ARG A 86 17.43 21.84 10.67
N THR A 87 16.47 21.27 9.92
CA THR A 87 16.36 21.45 8.45
C THR A 87 15.74 22.80 8.08
N GLY A 88 15.16 23.52 9.05
CA GLY A 88 14.36 24.71 8.82
C GLY A 88 12.86 24.44 8.62
N ALA A 89 12.43 23.17 8.69
CA ALA A 89 11.02 22.80 8.52
C ALA A 89 10.19 23.08 9.78
N THR A 90 8.98 23.63 9.62
CA THR A 90 7.98 23.71 10.70
C THR A 90 7.43 22.33 11.06
N LYS A 91 6.66 22.22 12.16
CA LYS A 91 6.02 20.94 12.53
C LYS A 91 5.16 20.35 11.39
N ILE A 92 4.41 21.18 10.66
CA ILE A 92 3.58 20.71 9.54
C ILE A 92 4.45 20.26 8.37
N ASP A 93 5.51 21.01 8.08
CA ASP A 93 6.48 20.66 7.05
C ASP A 93 7.23 19.34 7.34
N SER A 94 7.61 19.12 8.61
CA SER A 94 8.20 17.88 9.10
C SER A 94 7.20 16.73 9.09
N TRP A 95 5.91 17.00 9.36
CA TRP A 95 4.85 16.00 9.26
C TRP A 95 4.72 15.44 7.84
N ILE A 96 4.82 16.30 6.83
CA ILE A 96 4.80 15.88 5.41
C ILE A 96 5.99 14.95 5.09
N ASP A 97 7.20 15.27 5.57
CA ASP A 97 8.39 14.45 5.32
C ASP A 97 8.38 13.13 6.11
N ILE A 98 8.16 13.21 7.43
CA ILE A 98 8.27 12.06 8.34
C ILE A 98 7.06 11.13 8.18
N GLU A 99 5.86 11.65 8.40
CA GLU A 99 4.64 10.83 8.38
C GLU A 99 4.19 10.53 6.95
N GLY A 100 4.46 11.41 5.98
CA GLY A 100 4.33 11.06 4.57
C GLY A 100 5.27 9.93 4.14
N GLY A 101 6.51 9.91 4.63
CA GLY A 101 7.44 8.80 4.43
C GLY A 101 6.94 7.49 5.04
N PHE A 102 6.45 7.51 6.28
CA PHE A 102 5.86 6.31 6.91
C PHE A 102 4.56 5.88 6.22
N GLY A 103 3.78 6.82 5.71
CA GLY A 103 2.58 6.58 4.91
C GLY A 103 2.87 5.80 3.63
N ASN A 104 4.03 6.03 2.98
CA ASN A 104 4.46 5.25 1.81
C ASN A 104 4.63 3.76 2.13
N LEU A 105 5.13 3.42 3.32
CA LEU A 105 5.23 2.02 3.75
C LEU A 105 3.85 1.38 3.89
N PHE A 106 2.87 2.09 4.48
CA PHE A 106 1.49 1.59 4.60
C PHE A 106 0.78 1.45 3.26
N ALA A 107 0.97 2.42 2.35
CA ALA A 107 0.38 2.40 1.03
C ALA A 107 0.91 1.20 0.22
N ASN A 108 2.24 1.05 0.15
CA ASN A 108 2.86 -0.09 -0.55
C ASN A 108 2.54 -1.44 0.10
N ALA A 109 2.50 -1.50 1.44
CA ALA A 109 2.04 -2.69 2.15
C ALA A 109 0.61 -3.12 1.74
N SER A 110 -0.26 -2.16 1.43
CA SER A 110 -1.63 -2.42 1.01
C SER A 110 -1.72 -2.92 -0.43
N LEU A 111 -0.77 -2.55 -1.29
CA LEU A 111 -0.69 -3.02 -2.68
C LEU A 111 -0.48 -4.53 -2.79
N ARG A 112 0.01 -5.21 -1.74
CA ARG A 112 0.15 -6.68 -1.73
C ARG A 112 -1.13 -7.41 -2.12
N LYS A 113 -2.30 -6.83 -1.81
CA LYS A 113 -3.61 -7.39 -2.16
C LYS A 113 -3.85 -7.47 -3.67
N LEU A 114 -3.10 -6.71 -4.46
CA LEU A 114 -3.14 -6.70 -5.92
C LEU A 114 -2.07 -7.62 -6.54
N PHE A 115 -1.24 -8.28 -5.71
CA PHE A 115 -0.21 -9.22 -6.14
C PHE A 115 -0.54 -10.65 -5.68
N PRO A 116 -0.07 -11.68 -6.40
CA PRO A 116 -0.25 -13.06 -5.97
C PRO A 116 0.53 -13.36 -4.68
N ASN A 117 0.19 -14.46 -4.00
CA ASN A 117 1.03 -15.01 -2.94
C ASN A 117 2.20 -15.82 -3.53
N GLN A 118 3.02 -15.16 -4.34
CA GLN A 118 4.19 -15.70 -5.02
C GLN A 118 5.33 -14.65 -4.97
N SER A 119 6.56 -15.06 -5.27
CA SER A 119 7.72 -14.17 -5.33
C SER A 119 7.75 -13.29 -6.59
N TYR A 120 7.03 -13.68 -7.64
CA TYR A 120 6.91 -13.00 -8.94
C TYR A 120 5.44 -12.73 -9.30
N HIS A 121 5.23 -11.90 -10.32
CA HIS A 121 3.90 -11.44 -10.75
C HIS A 121 3.66 -11.82 -12.21
N VAL A 122 2.42 -12.21 -12.54
CA VAL A 122 1.98 -12.45 -13.93
C VAL A 122 1.26 -11.19 -14.40
N GLU A 123 1.70 -10.61 -15.50
CA GLU A 123 1.16 -9.37 -16.03
C GLU A 123 0.25 -9.61 -17.25
N GLY A 124 -0.97 -9.09 -17.16
CA GLY A 124 -1.94 -9.12 -18.25
C GLY A 124 -2.57 -10.49 -18.47
N ASP A 125 -3.37 -10.55 -19.54
CA ASP A 125 -4.09 -11.74 -19.96
C ASP A 125 -3.21 -12.69 -20.80
N PRO A 126 -3.55 -13.98 -20.88
CA PRO A 126 -2.90 -14.92 -21.78
C PRO A 126 -3.04 -14.50 -23.25
N ILE A 127 -2.01 -14.79 -24.05
CA ILE A 127 -1.98 -14.51 -25.50
C ILE A 127 -1.94 -15.85 -26.26
N ASP A 128 -3.00 -16.20 -26.98
CA ASP A 128 -2.98 -17.37 -27.88
C ASP A 128 -2.10 -17.09 -29.10
N LEU A 129 -1.15 -17.99 -29.38
CA LEU A 129 -0.21 -17.89 -30.49
C LEU A 129 -0.43 -19.01 -31.53
N SER A 130 -1.51 -19.78 -31.41
CA SER A 130 -1.72 -20.98 -32.23
C SER A 130 -3.15 -21.18 -32.68
N ARG A 131 -3.32 -21.74 -33.88
CA ARG A 131 -4.62 -22.28 -34.29
C ARG A 131 -4.95 -23.48 -33.42
N GLY A 132 -5.95 -23.35 -32.55
CA GLY A 132 -6.38 -24.41 -31.65
C GLY A 132 -5.92 -24.24 -30.19
N GLY A 133 -5.16 -23.19 -29.84
CA GLY A 133 -4.86 -22.83 -28.45
C GLY A 133 -3.96 -23.81 -27.69
N ARG A 134 -2.95 -24.39 -28.35
CA ARG A 134 -1.97 -25.31 -27.74
C ARG A 134 -0.58 -24.70 -27.55
N PHE A 135 -0.35 -23.51 -28.09
CA PHE A 135 0.86 -22.71 -27.88
C PHE A 135 0.44 -21.26 -27.62
N MET A 136 0.90 -20.70 -26.52
CA MET A 136 0.47 -19.40 -26.02
C MET A 136 1.61 -18.69 -25.28
N ALA A 137 1.38 -17.44 -24.88
CA ALA A 137 2.35 -16.63 -24.16
C ALA A 137 1.74 -15.89 -22.96
N HIS A 138 2.62 -15.56 -22.01
CA HIS A 138 2.36 -14.66 -20.90
C HIS A 138 3.57 -13.74 -20.67
N HIS A 139 3.36 -12.66 -19.93
CA HIS A 139 4.45 -11.90 -19.32
C HIS A 139 4.52 -12.22 -17.83
N ILE A 140 5.70 -12.58 -17.35
CA ILE A 140 6.02 -12.63 -15.92
C ILE A 140 6.94 -11.47 -15.55
N MET A 141 6.88 -11.06 -14.30
CA MET A 141 7.66 -9.98 -13.69
C MET A 141 8.35 -10.53 -12.46
N VAL A 142 9.66 -10.76 -12.54
CA VAL A 142 10.47 -11.36 -11.47
C VAL A 142 11.35 -10.30 -10.79
N PRO A 143 11.64 -10.40 -9.49
CA PRO A 143 12.58 -9.50 -8.81
C PRO A 143 13.94 -9.46 -9.51
N ARG A 144 14.50 -8.26 -9.73
CA ARG A 144 15.88 -8.11 -10.22
C ARG A 144 16.89 -8.59 -9.18
N GLU A 145 18.02 -9.11 -9.64
CA GLU A 145 19.05 -9.69 -8.74
C GLU A 145 20.06 -8.66 -8.22
N GLY A 146 20.02 -7.41 -8.71
CA GLY A 146 20.91 -6.33 -8.30
C GLY A 146 20.49 -5.57 -7.04
N VAL A 147 20.99 -4.34 -6.92
CA VAL A 147 20.65 -3.35 -5.88
C VAL A 147 19.99 -2.10 -6.47
N ALA A 148 19.05 -1.51 -5.73
CA ALA A 148 18.47 -0.22 -6.04
C ALA A 148 19.31 0.89 -5.40
N VAL A 149 19.98 1.71 -6.21
CA VAL A 149 20.77 2.85 -5.76
C VAL A 149 19.88 4.10 -5.79
N HIS A 150 19.64 4.70 -4.62
CA HIS A 150 18.81 5.89 -4.47
C HIS A 150 19.68 7.10 -4.11
N ILE A 151 19.90 7.99 -5.07
CA ILE A 151 20.61 9.26 -4.87
C ILE A 151 19.56 10.35 -4.64
N ASN A 152 19.40 10.77 -3.39
CA ASN A 152 18.26 11.58 -2.97
C ASN A 152 18.63 13.06 -2.76
N ALA A 153 17.65 13.94 -2.96
CA ALA A 153 17.77 15.37 -2.68
C ALA A 153 17.66 15.71 -1.19
N PHE A 154 17.98 16.95 -0.85
CA PHE A 154 18.03 17.44 0.53
C PHE A 154 16.66 17.75 1.16
N ASN A 155 15.64 17.95 0.34
CA ASN A 155 14.35 18.51 0.78
C ASN A 155 13.51 17.53 1.60
N PHE A 156 13.56 16.24 1.25
CA PHE A 156 12.78 15.18 1.88
C PHE A 156 13.66 14.01 2.31
N PRO A 157 14.48 14.16 3.37
CA PRO A 157 15.39 13.11 3.83
C PRO A 157 14.69 11.84 4.32
N VAL A 158 13.42 11.91 4.75
CA VAL A 158 12.64 10.73 5.17
C VAL A 158 11.73 10.27 4.05
N TRP A 159 10.89 11.16 3.51
CA TRP A 159 9.93 10.82 2.46
C TRP A 159 10.64 10.35 1.19
N GLY A 160 11.67 11.06 0.72
CA GLY A 160 12.40 10.69 -0.50
C GLY A 160 13.17 9.38 -0.37
N MET A 161 13.56 8.98 0.84
CA MET A 161 14.08 7.63 1.08
C MET A 161 12.96 6.60 1.02
N LEU A 162 11.88 6.81 1.79
CA LEU A 162 10.86 5.79 2.02
C LEU A 162 9.87 5.62 0.88
N GLU A 163 9.64 6.65 0.05
CA GLU A 163 8.83 6.52 -1.16
C GLU A 163 9.49 5.57 -2.18
N LYS A 164 10.82 5.62 -2.30
CA LYS A 164 11.60 4.69 -3.14
C LYS A 164 11.78 3.33 -2.47
N CYS A 165 12.27 3.33 -1.22
CA CYS A 165 12.57 2.11 -0.46
C CYS A 165 11.36 1.17 -0.32
N ALA A 166 10.17 1.74 -0.05
CA ALA A 166 8.94 0.95 0.05
C ALA A 166 8.63 0.19 -1.25
N VAL A 167 8.95 0.77 -2.40
CA VAL A 167 8.64 0.23 -3.72
C VAL A 167 9.63 -0.90 -4.10
N ASN A 168 10.94 -0.69 -3.99
CA ASN A 168 11.91 -1.74 -4.32
C ASN A 168 11.86 -2.89 -3.30
N TRP A 169 11.62 -2.63 -2.01
CA TRP A 169 11.41 -3.71 -1.04
C TRP A 169 10.14 -4.50 -1.33
N MET A 170 9.05 -3.85 -1.79
CA MET A 170 7.86 -4.56 -2.23
C MET A 170 8.14 -5.43 -3.47
N ALA A 171 9.02 -4.98 -4.36
CA ALA A 171 9.50 -5.72 -5.53
C ALA A 171 10.55 -6.81 -5.21
N GLY A 172 11.07 -6.89 -3.98
CA GLY A 172 12.07 -7.88 -3.57
C GLY A 172 13.53 -7.51 -3.87
N MET A 173 13.83 -6.23 -4.06
CA MET A 173 15.17 -5.72 -4.38
C MET A 173 15.76 -4.95 -3.18
N PRO A 174 17.03 -5.17 -2.78
CA PRO A 174 17.70 -4.41 -1.71
C PRO A 174 18.05 -2.98 -2.14
N ALA A 175 18.20 -2.06 -1.18
CA ALA A 175 18.48 -0.64 -1.42
C ALA A 175 19.85 -0.19 -0.88
N VAL A 176 20.50 0.72 -1.62
CA VAL A 176 21.63 1.54 -1.17
C VAL A 176 21.24 3.01 -1.28
N VAL A 177 21.05 3.67 -0.14
CA VAL A 177 20.53 5.04 -0.07
C VAL A 177 21.69 6.03 0.15
N LEU A 178 21.73 7.07 -0.68
CA LEU A 178 22.65 8.19 -0.61
C LEU A 178 21.85 9.49 -0.42
N PRO A 179 21.51 9.87 0.82
CA PRO A 179 20.85 11.15 1.08
C PRO A 179 21.82 12.32 0.82
N ALA A 180 21.26 13.45 0.40
CA ALA A 180 22.05 14.67 0.25
C ALA A 180 22.73 15.05 1.58
N PRO A 181 24.01 15.45 1.57
CA PRO A 181 24.80 15.70 2.78
C PRO A 181 24.14 16.64 3.80
N GLN A 182 23.41 17.65 3.32
CA GLN A 182 22.85 18.73 4.13
C GLN A 182 21.84 18.25 5.17
N THR A 183 21.12 17.17 4.89
CA THR A 183 20.02 16.65 5.73
C THR A 183 20.14 15.16 6.03
N ALA A 184 21.29 14.56 5.69
CA ALA A 184 21.57 13.13 5.87
C ALA A 184 21.42 12.62 7.30
N TYR A 185 21.63 13.49 8.31
CA TYR A 185 21.48 13.13 9.73
C TYR A 185 20.06 12.66 10.09
N LEU A 186 19.03 13.19 9.41
CA LEU A 186 17.65 12.77 9.65
C LEU A 186 17.37 11.42 8.98
N THR A 187 17.89 11.20 7.76
CA THR A 187 17.84 9.88 7.10
C THR A 187 18.56 8.83 7.96
N GLU A 188 19.74 9.14 8.48
CA GLU A 188 20.52 8.28 9.37
C GLU A 188 19.72 7.88 10.62
N ALA A 189 19.09 8.84 11.28
CA ALA A 189 18.28 8.57 12.48
C ALA A 189 17.12 7.60 12.19
N VAL A 190 16.45 7.74 11.04
CA VAL A 190 15.38 6.81 10.63
C VAL A 190 15.96 5.45 10.28
N VAL A 191 17.08 5.37 9.56
CA VAL A 191 17.74 4.09 9.22
C VAL A 191 18.22 3.35 10.47
N LYS A 192 18.69 4.05 11.50
CA LYS A 192 19.02 3.46 12.81
C LYS A 192 17.84 2.70 13.39
N GLU A 193 16.65 3.30 13.37
CA GLU A 193 15.44 2.63 13.85
C GLU A 193 14.98 1.50 12.93
N ILE A 194 15.14 1.64 11.60
CA ILE A 194 14.84 0.55 10.65
C ILE A 194 15.73 -0.67 10.95
N VAL A 195 17.04 -0.48 11.10
CA VAL A 195 18.00 -1.56 11.38
C VAL A 195 17.75 -2.15 12.77
N ALA A 196 17.57 -1.31 13.80
CA ALA A 196 17.32 -1.75 15.17
C ALA A 196 16.03 -2.57 15.32
N SER A 197 15.05 -2.37 14.42
CA SER A 197 13.80 -3.12 14.45
C SER A 197 13.97 -4.63 14.15
N GLY A 198 15.01 -5.02 13.42
CA GLY A 198 15.19 -6.40 12.93
C GLY A 198 14.09 -6.90 11.97
N ILE A 199 13.24 -6.00 11.46
CA ILE A 199 12.10 -6.37 10.60
C ILE A 199 12.54 -6.69 9.18
N LEU A 200 13.50 -5.92 8.65
CA LEU A 200 14.07 -6.16 7.34
C LEU A 200 15.18 -7.22 7.42
N PRO A 201 15.32 -8.10 6.41
CA PRO A 201 16.48 -8.98 6.30
C PRO A 201 17.80 -8.19 6.27
N GLU A 202 18.87 -8.82 6.76
CA GLU A 202 20.23 -8.30 6.61
C GLU A 202 20.52 -7.98 5.13
N GLY A 203 21.14 -6.82 4.86
CA GLY A 203 21.45 -6.37 3.50
C GLY A 203 20.29 -5.78 2.69
N ALA A 204 19.06 -5.78 3.21
CA ALA A 204 17.91 -5.15 2.57
C ALA A 204 18.04 -3.62 2.42
N ILE A 205 18.77 -2.98 3.34
CA ILE A 205 19.07 -1.55 3.34
C ILE A 205 20.54 -1.30 3.66
N GLN A 206 21.15 -0.39 2.93
CA GLN A 206 22.44 0.22 3.24
C GLN A 206 22.32 1.73 3.09
N LEU A 207 23.11 2.46 3.87
CA LEU A 207 23.11 3.92 3.93
C LEU A 207 24.53 4.44 3.79
N ILE A 208 24.75 5.29 2.78
CA ILE A 208 25.94 6.11 2.65
C ILE A 208 25.52 7.56 2.87
N SER A 209 25.63 8.04 4.12
CA SER A 209 25.35 9.43 4.48
C SER A 209 26.28 10.39 3.73
N GLY A 210 25.82 11.00 2.63
CA GLY A 210 26.56 11.96 1.83
C GLY A 210 26.87 11.52 0.39
N THR A 211 27.72 12.29 -0.30
CA THR A 211 28.02 12.07 -1.72
C THR A 211 29.17 11.07 -1.91
N ALA A 212 28.92 9.99 -2.65
CA ALA A 212 29.96 9.06 -3.10
C ALA A 212 30.17 9.20 -4.62
N ARG A 213 31.33 9.73 -5.04
CA ARG A 213 31.59 10.07 -6.45
C ARG A 213 31.73 8.84 -7.36
N ASN A 214 32.18 7.73 -6.80
CA ASN A 214 32.39 6.44 -7.46
C ASN A 214 31.19 5.48 -7.31
N ILE A 215 30.02 5.95 -6.88
CA ILE A 215 28.84 5.09 -6.67
C ILE A 215 28.37 4.39 -7.95
N LEU A 216 28.63 4.99 -9.11
CA LEU A 216 28.24 4.43 -10.41
C LEU A 216 29.35 3.59 -11.06
N ASP A 217 30.55 3.51 -10.48
CA ASP A 217 31.71 2.89 -11.15
C ASP A 217 31.57 1.36 -11.27
N THR A 218 30.72 0.75 -10.43
CA THR A 218 30.56 -0.71 -10.33
C THR A 218 29.09 -1.16 -10.30
N VAL A 219 28.18 -0.31 -10.80
CA VAL A 219 26.80 -0.74 -11.08
C VAL A 219 26.79 -1.71 -12.24
N GLN A 220 25.81 -2.62 -12.23
CA GLN A 220 25.68 -3.74 -13.17
C GLN A 220 24.29 -3.73 -13.82
N SER A 221 24.11 -4.44 -14.93
CA SER A 221 22.85 -4.52 -15.69
C SER A 221 21.59 -4.95 -14.90
N GLN A 222 21.76 -5.58 -13.72
CA GLN A 222 20.66 -5.96 -12.82
C GLN A 222 20.33 -4.91 -11.75
N ASP A 223 21.17 -3.89 -11.59
CA ASP A 223 20.91 -2.78 -10.67
C ASP A 223 19.87 -1.82 -11.25
N VAL A 224 19.35 -0.93 -10.40
CA VAL A 224 18.51 0.19 -10.81
C VAL A 224 19.03 1.44 -10.12
N VAL A 225 19.21 2.52 -10.84
CA VAL A 225 19.61 3.81 -10.27
C VAL A 225 18.46 4.79 -10.36
N THR A 226 18.14 5.41 -9.24
CA THR A 226 17.17 6.51 -9.18
C THR A 226 17.84 7.74 -8.61
N PHE A 227 17.62 8.88 -9.26
CA PHE A 227 18.19 10.16 -8.89
C PHE A 227 17.10 11.20 -8.72
N THR A 228 17.12 11.91 -7.59
CA THR A 228 16.36 13.15 -7.38
C THR A 228 17.33 14.28 -7.08
N GLY A 229 17.27 15.36 -7.86
CA GLY A 229 18.10 16.53 -7.65
C GLY A 229 18.12 17.46 -8.86
N SER A 230 19.20 18.24 -9.04
CA SER A 230 19.23 19.20 -10.14
C SER A 230 19.34 18.56 -11.52
N ALA A 231 18.73 19.17 -12.53
CA ALA A 231 18.76 18.67 -13.91
C ALA A 231 20.19 18.63 -14.48
N SER A 232 21.09 19.50 -14.01
CA SER A 232 22.50 19.49 -14.41
C SER A 232 23.26 18.29 -13.84
N THR A 233 23.03 17.94 -12.58
CA THR A 233 23.64 16.77 -11.94
C THR A 233 23.08 15.48 -12.50
N GLY A 234 21.76 15.38 -12.63
CA GLY A 234 21.10 14.20 -13.20
C GLY A 234 21.57 13.87 -14.61
N ARG A 235 21.74 14.89 -15.49
CA ARG A 235 22.31 14.70 -16.83
C ARG A 235 23.77 14.22 -16.82
N LYS A 236 24.58 14.70 -15.88
CA LYS A 236 25.98 14.21 -15.72
C LYS A 236 25.99 12.74 -15.31
N LEU A 237 25.16 12.37 -14.32
CA LEU A 237 25.04 10.99 -13.86
C LEU A 237 24.49 10.08 -14.96
N LYS A 238 23.45 10.50 -15.68
CA LYS A 238 22.86 9.73 -16.79
C LYS A 238 23.85 9.43 -17.92
N ASN A 239 24.86 10.29 -18.11
CA ASN A 239 25.92 10.12 -19.10
C ASN A 239 27.13 9.32 -18.58
N HIS A 240 27.02 8.69 -17.39
CA HIS A 240 28.12 7.92 -16.82
C HIS A 240 28.45 6.68 -17.69
N PRO A 241 29.72 6.43 -18.05
CA PRO A 241 30.09 5.34 -18.96
C PRO A 241 29.57 3.97 -18.51
N GLN A 242 29.70 3.64 -17.22
CA GLN A 242 29.23 2.36 -16.68
C GLN A 242 27.71 2.17 -16.85
N LEU A 243 26.90 3.22 -16.70
CA LEU A 243 25.44 3.11 -16.89
C LEU A 243 25.09 2.78 -18.34
N ILE A 244 25.83 3.36 -19.28
CA ILE A 244 25.64 3.17 -20.72
C ILE A 244 26.10 1.77 -21.12
N GLU A 245 27.29 1.35 -20.67
CA GLU A 245 27.88 0.04 -20.98
C GLU A 245 27.02 -1.12 -20.44
N GLU A 246 26.60 -1.03 -19.18
CA GLU A 246 25.74 -2.05 -18.54
C GLU A 246 24.25 -1.88 -18.85
N SER A 247 23.87 -0.81 -19.57
CA SER A 247 22.47 -0.47 -19.85
C SER A 247 21.58 -0.43 -18.60
N VAL A 248 22.12 0.11 -17.50
CA VAL A 248 21.43 0.15 -16.21
C VAL A 248 20.24 1.12 -16.27
N PRO A 249 19.03 0.71 -15.86
CA PRO A 249 17.89 1.61 -15.73
C PRO A 249 18.24 2.81 -14.84
N PHE A 250 18.09 4.02 -15.39
CA PHE A 250 18.33 5.29 -14.70
C PHE A 250 17.05 6.15 -14.71
N THR A 251 16.37 6.20 -13.57
CA THR A 251 15.20 7.08 -13.36
C THR A 251 15.67 8.42 -12.82
N MET A 252 15.25 9.51 -13.47
CA MET A 252 15.62 10.87 -13.10
C MET A 252 14.38 11.69 -12.78
N GLU A 253 14.34 12.21 -11.56
CA GLU A 253 13.47 13.30 -11.15
C GLU A 253 14.35 14.56 -10.99
N ALA A 254 13.98 15.64 -11.66
CA ALA A 254 14.75 16.88 -11.69
C ALA A 254 13.91 18.15 -11.47
N ASP A 255 14.59 19.29 -11.51
CA ASP A 255 14.02 20.65 -11.47
C ASP A 255 12.72 20.75 -12.31
N SER A 256 11.70 21.44 -11.79
CA SER A 256 10.38 21.49 -12.40
C SER A 256 9.68 22.83 -12.19
N LEU A 257 9.28 23.46 -13.30
CA LEU A 257 8.50 24.71 -13.27
C LEU A 257 7.01 24.43 -13.28
N ASN A 258 6.50 23.90 -12.18
CA ASN A 258 5.09 23.55 -12.03
C ASN A 258 4.18 24.78 -12.20
N ALA A 259 3.03 24.57 -12.82
CA ALA A 259 2.08 25.62 -13.15
C ALA A 259 0.79 25.49 -12.34
N SER A 260 0.15 26.61 -12.03
CA SER A 260 -1.23 26.63 -11.54
C SER A 260 -2.05 27.60 -12.36
N ILE A 261 -3.15 27.11 -12.92
CA ILE A 261 -4.03 27.82 -13.84
C ILE A 261 -5.31 28.19 -13.08
N LEU A 262 -5.70 29.45 -13.12
CA LEU A 262 -7.02 29.91 -12.69
C LEU A 262 -7.96 29.85 -13.90
N GLY A 263 -9.08 29.14 -13.81
CA GLY A 263 -10.08 29.10 -14.89
C GLY A 263 -10.76 30.45 -15.10
N GLU A 264 -11.31 30.68 -16.29
CA GLU A 264 -11.96 31.95 -16.64
C GLU A 264 -13.23 32.22 -15.82
N ASP A 265 -13.87 31.18 -15.31
CA ASP A 265 -15.05 31.25 -14.44
C ASP A 265 -14.70 31.58 -12.98
N ALA A 266 -13.43 31.43 -12.59
CA ALA A 266 -12.95 31.62 -11.22
C ALA A 266 -12.53 33.08 -10.98
N VAL A 267 -13.51 33.96 -10.83
CA VAL A 267 -13.34 35.41 -10.61
C VAL A 267 -13.46 35.77 -9.11
N PRO A 268 -13.02 36.98 -8.67
CA PRO A 268 -13.21 37.42 -7.29
C PRO A 268 -14.65 37.24 -6.78
N GLY A 269 -14.79 36.72 -5.56
CA GLY A 269 -16.09 36.38 -4.96
C GLY A 269 -16.58 34.96 -5.25
N THR A 270 -15.90 34.21 -6.12
CA THR A 270 -16.14 32.77 -6.29
C THR A 270 -15.32 31.94 -5.30
N PRO A 271 -15.83 30.77 -4.85
CA PRO A 271 -15.04 29.82 -4.07
C PRO A 271 -13.74 29.40 -4.76
N GLU A 272 -13.75 29.26 -6.09
CA GLU A 272 -12.60 28.83 -6.89
C GLU A 272 -11.46 29.85 -6.83
N PHE A 273 -11.77 31.15 -6.87
CA PHE A 273 -10.75 32.19 -6.69
C PHE A 273 -10.08 32.10 -5.31
N ASP A 274 -10.87 31.98 -4.23
CA ASP A 274 -10.33 31.83 -2.87
C ASP A 274 -9.49 30.57 -2.71
N LEU A 275 -9.93 29.46 -3.32
CA LEU A 275 -9.18 28.21 -3.36
C LEU A 275 -7.84 28.37 -4.08
N PHE A 276 -7.82 29.07 -5.22
CA PHE A 276 -6.61 29.32 -5.98
C PHE A 276 -5.58 30.12 -5.17
N ILE A 277 -6.00 31.23 -4.54
CA ILE A 277 -5.12 32.05 -3.71
C ILE A 277 -4.55 31.24 -2.54
N LYS A 278 -5.40 30.45 -1.88
CA LYS A 278 -4.98 29.57 -0.78
C LYS A 278 -3.96 28.53 -1.23
N GLU A 279 -4.20 27.88 -2.37
CA GLU A 279 -3.33 26.83 -2.89
C GLU A 279 -1.97 27.37 -3.30
N VAL A 280 -1.94 28.47 -4.05
CA VAL A 280 -0.70 29.14 -4.45
C VAL A 280 0.12 29.58 -3.23
N ARG A 281 -0.52 30.24 -2.25
CA ARG A 281 0.15 30.63 -0.99
C ARG A 281 0.75 29.43 -0.27
N ASN A 282 -0.01 28.34 -0.13
CA ASN A 282 0.47 27.13 0.55
C ASN A 282 1.69 26.54 -0.17
N GLU A 283 1.63 26.41 -1.50
CA GLU A 283 2.72 25.82 -2.28
C GLU A 283 3.98 26.69 -2.32
N MET A 284 3.85 28.01 -2.20
CA MET A 284 5.00 28.91 -2.01
C MET A 284 5.65 28.76 -0.64
N THR A 285 4.88 28.44 0.42
CA THR A 285 5.33 28.63 1.81
C THR A 285 5.63 27.33 2.55
N VAL A 286 4.96 26.23 2.23
CA VAL A 286 5.26 24.90 2.77
C VAL A 286 6.71 24.54 2.43
N LYS A 287 7.48 24.16 3.45
CA LYS A 287 8.93 23.90 3.39
C LYS A 287 9.75 25.06 2.80
N CYS A 288 9.29 26.30 2.96
CA CYS A 288 9.89 27.47 2.32
C CYS A 288 10.00 27.28 0.79
N GLY A 289 8.98 26.65 0.19
CA GLY A 289 8.92 26.38 -1.26
C GLY A 289 9.94 25.35 -1.77
N GLN A 290 10.67 24.64 -0.90
CA GLN A 290 11.67 23.64 -1.28
C GLN A 290 11.05 22.28 -1.64
N LYS A 291 9.96 22.29 -2.41
CA LYS A 291 9.33 21.08 -2.96
C LYS A 291 9.55 21.07 -4.47
N CYS A 292 9.94 19.92 -5.01
CA CYS A 292 10.00 19.70 -6.47
C CYS A 292 8.64 19.94 -7.14
N THR A 293 7.55 19.75 -6.41
CA THR A 293 6.17 19.99 -6.84
C THR A 293 5.61 21.36 -6.44
N ALA A 294 6.40 22.32 -5.95
CA ALA A 294 5.87 23.65 -5.59
C ALA A 294 5.46 24.44 -6.85
N ILE A 295 4.41 25.26 -6.75
CA ILE A 295 3.94 26.12 -7.86
C ILE A 295 5.02 27.18 -8.14
N ARG A 296 5.53 27.22 -9.38
CA ARG A 296 6.53 28.22 -9.82
C ARG A 296 5.92 29.25 -10.77
N ARG A 297 4.90 28.87 -11.52
CA ARG A 297 4.24 29.71 -12.52
C ARG A 297 2.74 29.76 -12.25
N ILE A 298 2.22 30.97 -12.09
CA ILE A 298 0.82 31.24 -11.74
C ILE A 298 0.19 31.88 -12.97
N ILE A 299 -0.66 31.14 -13.68
CA ILE A 299 -1.21 31.52 -14.98
C ILE A 299 -2.68 31.88 -14.79
N VAL A 300 -3.04 33.14 -15.02
CA VAL A 300 -4.38 33.67 -14.71
C VAL A 300 -4.95 34.50 -15.86
N PRO A 301 -6.28 34.60 -16.01
CA PRO A 301 -6.88 35.46 -17.01
C PRO A 301 -6.39 36.90 -16.85
N GLU A 302 -6.06 37.58 -17.96
CA GLU A 302 -5.54 38.96 -17.93
C GLU A 302 -6.46 39.93 -17.14
N LYS A 303 -7.78 39.66 -17.16
CA LYS A 303 -8.81 40.49 -16.53
C LYS A 303 -8.80 40.46 -14.99
N VAL A 304 -8.21 39.43 -14.38
CA VAL A 304 -8.16 39.25 -12.92
C VAL A 304 -6.73 39.31 -12.37
N MET A 305 -5.76 39.72 -13.20
CA MET A 305 -4.34 39.75 -12.83
C MET A 305 -4.08 40.60 -11.57
N GLU A 306 -4.64 41.80 -11.51
CA GLU A 306 -4.48 42.71 -10.38
C GLU A 306 -5.16 42.17 -9.11
N ASP A 307 -6.37 41.61 -9.25
CA ASP A 307 -7.09 41.00 -8.14
C ASP A 307 -6.29 39.86 -7.51
N VAL A 308 -5.73 38.97 -8.33
CA VAL A 308 -4.89 37.87 -7.88
C VAL A 308 -3.62 38.38 -7.22
N GLN A 309 -2.95 39.38 -7.81
CA GLN A 309 -1.73 39.97 -7.26
C GLN A 309 -1.98 40.53 -5.84
N ILE A 310 -3.04 41.32 -5.67
CA ILE A 310 -3.41 41.92 -4.39
C ILE A 310 -3.81 40.85 -3.38
N ALA A 311 -4.69 39.92 -3.75
CA ALA A 311 -5.17 38.87 -2.86
C ALA A 311 -4.03 37.94 -2.41
N LEU A 312 -3.15 37.56 -3.32
CA LEU A 312 -2.00 36.71 -3.01
C LEU A 312 -0.96 37.44 -2.15
N GLY A 313 -0.66 38.71 -2.45
CA GLY A 313 0.22 39.54 -1.62
C GLY A 313 -0.28 39.63 -0.17
N ASN A 314 -1.56 39.95 0.01
CA ASN A 314 -2.21 39.99 1.33
C ASN A 314 -2.22 38.62 2.04
N ALA A 315 -2.29 37.53 1.29
CA ALA A 315 -2.26 36.18 1.84
C ALA A 315 -0.83 35.77 2.28
N LEU A 316 0.19 36.21 1.54
CA LEU A 316 1.61 35.97 1.84
C LEU A 316 2.10 36.82 3.02
N ASP A 317 1.59 38.04 3.20
CA ASP A 317 1.98 38.95 4.30
C ASP A 317 1.63 38.40 5.69
N LYS A 318 0.63 37.52 5.75
CA LYS A 318 0.20 36.84 6.98
C LYS A 318 1.11 35.67 7.38
N VAL A 319 2.11 35.32 6.57
CA VAL A 319 3.00 34.18 6.84
C VAL A 319 4.16 34.61 7.73
N THR A 320 4.11 34.21 8.99
CA THR A 320 5.15 34.43 9.99
C THR A 320 6.37 33.54 9.74
N ILE A 321 7.56 34.15 9.77
CA ILE A 321 8.85 33.49 9.52
C ILE A 321 9.64 33.43 10.83
N GLY A 322 10.31 32.32 11.13
CA GLY A 322 11.11 32.24 12.36
C GLY A 322 11.53 30.82 12.76
N ASP A 323 11.84 30.64 14.05
CA ASP A 323 12.19 29.33 14.61
C ASP A 323 10.98 28.37 14.52
N PRO A 324 11.09 27.25 13.79
CA PRO A 324 10.00 26.28 13.62
C PRO A 324 9.52 25.61 14.93
N ARG A 325 10.26 25.77 16.03
CA ARG A 325 9.86 25.29 17.37
C ARG A 325 8.75 26.13 17.99
N LEU A 326 8.53 27.35 17.50
CA LEU A 326 7.49 28.25 17.99
C LEU A 326 6.15 28.02 17.28
N LYS A 327 5.05 28.03 18.03
CA LYS A 327 3.71 27.68 17.53
C LYS A 327 3.13 28.71 16.57
N GLU A 328 3.57 29.95 16.67
CA GLU A 328 3.14 31.09 15.87
C GLU A 328 3.83 31.14 14.50
N VAL A 329 4.98 30.49 14.32
CA VAL A 329 5.72 30.45 13.06
C VAL A 329 4.99 29.57 12.04
N ARG A 330 4.90 30.04 10.79
CA ARG A 330 4.21 29.36 9.68
C ARG A 330 5.15 28.94 8.56
N MET A 331 6.31 29.57 8.45
CA MET A 331 7.37 29.20 7.51
C MET A 331 8.72 29.29 8.24
N GLY A 332 9.55 28.25 8.13
CA GLY A 332 10.91 28.30 8.66
C GLY A 332 11.91 28.80 7.62
N SER A 333 13.08 28.17 7.53
CA SER A 333 14.18 28.60 6.66
C SER A 333 14.36 27.69 5.43
N LEU A 334 15.21 28.14 4.50
CA LEU A 334 15.83 27.24 3.53
C LEU A 334 16.80 26.28 4.23
N VAL A 335 17.27 25.25 3.52
CA VAL A 335 18.14 24.21 4.08
C VAL A 335 19.53 24.70 4.50
N ASN A 336 20.07 25.74 3.85
CA ASN A 336 21.33 26.39 4.22
C ASN A 336 21.53 27.71 3.46
N ASP A 337 22.59 28.44 3.80
CA ASP A 337 22.91 29.73 3.19
C ASP A 337 23.33 29.63 1.71
N ALA A 338 23.98 28.54 1.30
CA ALA A 338 24.30 28.30 -0.10
C ALA A 338 23.02 28.21 -0.96
N GLN A 339 21.97 27.55 -0.44
CA GLN A 339 20.66 27.51 -1.08
C GLN A 339 20.00 28.88 -1.12
N ARG A 340 20.09 29.67 -0.04
CA ARG A 340 19.60 31.06 -0.01
C ARG A 340 20.26 31.91 -1.09
N THR A 341 21.59 31.82 -1.20
CA THR A 341 22.35 32.53 -2.24
C THR A 341 21.92 32.10 -3.63
N SER A 342 21.80 30.79 -3.88
CA SER A 342 21.33 30.28 -5.17
C SER A 342 19.92 30.79 -5.50
N VAL A 343 18.99 30.78 -4.56
CA VAL A 343 17.63 31.31 -4.76
C VAL A 343 17.66 32.78 -5.17
N LYS A 344 18.46 33.62 -4.49
CA LYS A 344 18.62 35.05 -4.84
C LYS A 344 19.16 35.22 -6.27
N GLU A 345 20.17 34.45 -6.65
CA GLU A 345 20.72 34.50 -8.01
C GLU A 345 19.68 34.13 -9.09
N GLN A 346 18.85 33.11 -8.85
CA GLN A 346 17.80 32.72 -9.79
C GLN A 346 16.69 33.79 -9.86
N ILE A 347 16.34 34.42 -8.74
CA ILE A 347 15.40 35.55 -8.73
C ILE A 347 15.95 36.69 -9.59
N HIS A 348 17.22 37.06 -9.46
CA HIS A 348 17.82 38.12 -10.27
C HIS A 348 17.77 37.83 -11.77
N LYS A 349 17.90 36.56 -12.19
CA LYS A 349 17.75 36.18 -13.60
C LYS A 349 16.31 36.33 -14.09
N ILE A 350 15.32 35.90 -13.29
CA ILE A 350 13.90 36.06 -13.64
C ILE A 350 13.52 37.55 -13.67
N ALA A 351 14.06 38.34 -12.74
CA ALA A 351 13.81 39.77 -12.61
C ALA A 351 14.41 40.63 -13.75
N GLN A 352 15.14 40.03 -14.70
CA GLN A 352 15.57 40.72 -15.91
C GLN A 352 14.40 41.11 -16.82
N THR A 353 13.30 40.36 -16.76
CA THR A 353 12.08 40.64 -17.56
C THR A 353 10.81 40.72 -16.71
N ALA A 354 10.79 40.09 -15.53
CA ALA A 354 9.67 40.12 -14.61
C ALA A 354 9.86 41.15 -13.48
N GLN A 355 8.78 41.77 -13.01
CA GLN A 355 8.81 42.70 -11.88
C GLN A 355 8.58 41.96 -10.55
N ILE A 356 9.33 42.28 -9.50
CA ILE A 356 8.99 41.85 -8.13
C ILE A 356 7.80 42.69 -7.65
N VAL A 357 6.67 42.05 -7.40
CA VAL A 357 5.40 42.69 -7.00
C VAL A 357 5.03 42.43 -5.54
N TYR A 358 5.70 41.49 -4.87
CA TYR A 358 5.61 41.29 -3.42
C TYR A 358 6.94 40.73 -2.87
N GLY A 359 7.29 41.18 -1.66
CA GLY A 359 8.52 40.80 -0.95
C GLY A 359 9.75 41.61 -1.37
N ASN A 360 10.88 41.34 -0.71
CA ASN A 360 12.19 41.92 -1.05
C ASN A 360 13.33 40.96 -0.68
N LEU A 361 14.53 41.19 -1.23
CA LEU A 361 15.69 40.29 -1.09
C LEU A 361 16.60 40.61 0.10
N GLU A 362 16.44 41.77 0.73
CA GLU A 362 17.42 42.34 1.68
C GLU A 362 17.02 42.13 3.14
N GLU A 363 15.73 42.21 3.45
CA GLU A 363 15.23 42.24 4.82
C GLU A 363 14.28 41.07 5.10
N VAL A 364 14.57 40.32 6.17
CA VAL A 364 13.68 39.27 6.70
C VAL A 364 13.55 39.50 8.20
N GLU A 365 12.33 39.70 8.67
CA GLU A 365 12.02 39.70 10.09
C GLU A 365 11.70 38.28 10.55
N THR A 366 12.26 37.88 11.69
CA THR A 366 12.12 36.51 12.22
C THR A 366 11.62 36.52 13.66
N ILE A 367 10.73 35.58 13.97
CA ILE A 367 10.26 35.32 15.33
C ILE A 367 11.16 34.26 15.97
N GLY A 368 11.80 34.60 17.09
CA GLY A 368 12.59 33.65 17.90
C GLY A 368 13.90 33.16 17.28
N ALA A 369 14.36 33.75 16.18
CA ALA A 369 15.60 33.39 15.50
C ALA A 369 16.37 34.64 15.04
N ASP A 370 17.69 34.50 14.82
CA ASP A 370 18.54 35.53 14.23
C ASP A 370 18.50 35.42 12.68
N ALA A 371 17.83 36.39 12.03
CA ALA A 371 17.66 36.43 10.59
C ALA A 371 18.97 36.41 9.78
N LYS A 372 20.09 36.88 10.36
CA LYS A 372 21.39 36.92 9.68
C LYS A 372 22.11 35.58 9.74
N LYS A 373 21.92 34.81 10.82
CA LYS A 373 22.57 33.51 11.03
C LYS A 373 21.81 32.37 10.34
N GLY A 374 20.49 32.38 10.40
CA GLY A 374 19.68 31.37 9.73
C GLY A 374 19.50 31.62 8.23
N ALA A 375 19.15 30.56 7.49
CA ALA A 375 18.95 30.61 6.04
C ALA A 375 17.54 31.11 5.65
N PHE A 376 17.08 32.19 6.28
CA PHE A 376 15.73 32.73 6.08
C PHE A 376 15.61 33.56 4.80
N ILE A 377 14.43 33.54 4.19
CA ILE A 377 14.06 34.35 3.03
C ILE A 377 12.54 34.63 3.06
N ARG A 378 12.11 35.82 2.60
CA ARG A 378 10.68 36.14 2.42
C ARG A 378 10.13 35.44 1.18
N PRO A 379 8.80 35.17 1.12
CA PRO A 379 8.17 34.82 -0.13
C PRO A 379 8.33 35.95 -1.14
N ILE A 380 8.69 35.61 -2.38
CA ILE A 380 8.88 36.56 -3.48
C ILE A 380 7.89 36.24 -4.58
N LEU A 381 7.04 37.21 -4.92
CA LEU A 381 6.13 37.11 -6.06
C LEU A 381 6.64 38.00 -7.17
N LEU A 382 6.90 37.40 -8.34
CA LEU A 382 7.21 38.14 -9.55
C LEU A 382 5.98 38.23 -10.46
N ARG A 383 6.00 39.15 -11.41
CA ARG A 383 4.99 39.30 -12.46
C ARG A 383 5.67 39.49 -13.81
N GLU A 384 5.31 38.65 -14.77
CA GLU A 384 5.78 38.72 -16.15
C GLU A 384 4.59 39.05 -17.05
N ASP A 385 4.51 40.29 -17.56
CA ASP A 385 3.40 40.76 -18.37
C ASP A 385 3.44 40.25 -19.83
N LYS A 386 4.58 39.74 -20.28
CA LYS A 386 4.81 39.24 -21.64
C LYS A 386 5.29 37.79 -21.65
N PRO A 387 4.56 36.85 -21.00
CA PRO A 387 5.07 35.51 -20.71
C PRO A 387 5.23 34.63 -21.95
N LEU A 388 4.57 34.95 -23.07
CA LEU A 388 4.78 34.24 -24.34
C LEU A 388 6.06 34.69 -25.08
N GLN A 389 6.61 35.86 -24.75
CA GLN A 389 7.83 36.39 -25.38
C GLN A 389 9.07 36.20 -24.48
N ASN A 390 8.90 36.33 -23.16
CA ASN A 390 10.00 36.30 -22.20
C ASN A 390 10.16 34.90 -21.60
N GLU A 391 11.31 34.26 -21.82
CA GLU A 391 11.55 32.86 -21.42
C GLU A 391 12.12 32.68 -20.00
N ALA A 392 12.57 33.74 -19.33
CA ALA A 392 13.33 33.63 -18.08
C ALA A 392 12.56 32.83 -17.01
N ALA A 393 11.27 33.18 -16.80
CA ALA A 393 10.39 32.48 -15.87
C ALA A 393 9.96 31.07 -16.33
N HIS A 394 10.21 30.71 -17.60
CA HIS A 394 9.94 29.37 -18.16
C HIS A 394 11.20 28.50 -18.21
N THR A 395 12.38 29.03 -17.91
CA THR A 395 13.66 28.33 -18.02
C THR A 395 14.46 28.32 -16.72
N THR A 396 14.17 29.24 -15.80
CA THR A 396 14.88 29.42 -14.54
C THR A 396 14.01 29.06 -13.35
N GLU A 397 14.45 28.11 -12.52
CA GLU A 397 13.80 27.77 -11.26
C GLU A 397 14.54 28.40 -10.08
N ALA A 398 13.82 29.19 -9.28
CA ALA A 398 14.25 29.60 -7.94
C ALA A 398 13.67 28.63 -6.91
N PHE A 399 14.48 27.66 -6.45
CA PHE A 399 14.04 26.59 -5.55
C PHE A 399 13.90 27.06 -4.08
N GLY A 400 12.90 27.89 -3.86
CA GLY A 400 12.53 28.52 -2.60
C GLY A 400 11.10 29.06 -2.64
N PRO A 401 10.70 30.01 -1.80
CA PRO A 401 9.33 30.51 -1.75
C PRO A 401 9.07 31.57 -2.84
N VAL A 402 9.24 31.18 -4.10
CA VAL A 402 9.24 32.06 -5.27
C VAL A 402 8.29 31.54 -6.35
N SER A 403 7.45 32.44 -6.87
CA SER A 403 6.57 32.17 -8.02
C SER A 403 6.40 33.41 -8.90
N THR A 404 6.02 33.21 -10.16
CA THR A 404 5.79 34.28 -11.13
C THR A 404 4.35 34.26 -11.66
N LEU A 405 3.64 35.39 -11.56
CA LEU A 405 2.33 35.66 -12.19
C LEU A 405 2.47 35.92 -13.69
N MET A 406 1.55 35.35 -14.47
CA MET A 406 1.55 35.39 -15.93
C MET A 406 0.11 35.52 -16.46
N PRO A 407 -0.21 36.54 -17.28
CA PRO A 407 -1.55 36.68 -17.85
C PRO A 407 -1.74 35.75 -19.05
N TYR A 408 -2.98 35.33 -19.28
CA TYR A 408 -3.42 34.69 -20.53
C TYR A 408 -4.76 35.28 -21.01
N LYS A 409 -5.03 35.20 -22.32
CA LYS A 409 -6.27 35.73 -22.93
C LYS A 409 -7.39 34.73 -23.14
N ASN A 410 -7.02 33.48 -23.40
CA ASN A 410 -7.92 32.35 -23.59
C ASN A 410 -7.26 31.04 -23.12
N LEU A 411 -8.04 29.97 -23.04
CA LEU A 411 -7.56 28.68 -22.57
C LEU A 411 -6.40 28.12 -23.40
N GLU A 412 -6.37 28.38 -24.71
CA GLU A 412 -5.27 27.97 -25.60
C GLU A 412 -3.93 28.60 -25.19
N GLU A 413 -3.93 29.89 -24.85
CA GLU A 413 -2.75 30.56 -24.30
C GLU A 413 -2.35 29.99 -22.94
N ALA A 414 -3.30 29.70 -22.05
CA ALA A 414 -3.00 29.07 -20.75
C ALA A 414 -2.35 27.69 -20.92
N ILE A 415 -2.85 26.89 -21.87
CA ILE A 415 -2.26 25.60 -22.25
C ILE A 415 -0.86 25.80 -22.80
N ALA A 416 -0.66 26.72 -23.75
CA ALA A 416 0.64 27.02 -24.34
C ALA A 416 1.66 27.43 -23.27
N LEU A 417 1.29 28.38 -22.41
CA LEU A 417 2.11 28.82 -21.28
C LEU A 417 2.45 27.67 -20.35
N SER A 418 1.49 26.81 -19.97
CA SER A 418 1.77 25.68 -19.09
C SER A 418 2.85 24.74 -19.66
N LYS A 419 2.89 24.57 -21.00
CA LYS A 419 3.88 23.74 -21.70
C LYS A 419 5.26 24.39 -21.82
N MET A 420 5.38 25.72 -21.75
CA MET A 420 6.66 26.42 -21.86
C MET A 420 7.67 26.07 -20.76
N GLY A 421 7.23 25.43 -19.67
CA GLY A 421 8.12 24.80 -18.68
C GLY A 421 8.98 23.66 -19.24
N LYS A 422 8.69 23.19 -20.46
CA LYS A 422 9.38 22.08 -21.18
C LYS A 422 9.30 20.74 -20.43
N GLY A 423 8.15 20.48 -19.83
CA GLY A 423 7.86 19.27 -19.07
C GLY A 423 8.02 19.50 -17.55
N SER A 424 6.95 19.26 -16.80
CA SER A 424 6.88 19.50 -15.36
C SER A 424 6.34 18.27 -14.63
N LEU A 425 6.64 18.17 -13.33
CA LEU A 425 6.10 17.14 -12.45
C LEU A 425 4.58 17.29 -12.31
N VAL A 426 4.10 18.51 -12.06
CA VAL A 426 2.68 18.76 -11.81
C VAL A 426 2.20 20.08 -12.41
N SER A 427 0.93 20.10 -12.79
CA SER A 427 0.14 21.32 -12.96
C SER A 427 -1.17 21.25 -12.16
N SER A 428 -1.77 22.38 -11.83
CA SER A 428 -3.16 22.46 -11.37
C SER A 428 -4.02 23.37 -12.24
N ILE A 429 -5.31 23.08 -12.31
CA ILE A 429 -6.33 24.01 -12.80
C ILE A 429 -7.43 24.14 -11.75
N ILE A 430 -7.79 25.38 -11.43
CA ILE A 430 -8.83 25.70 -10.45
C ILE A 430 -10.01 26.32 -11.21
N THR A 431 -11.12 25.58 -11.32
CA THR A 431 -12.30 25.96 -12.12
C THR A 431 -13.52 25.15 -11.65
N ASN A 432 -14.72 25.72 -11.76
CA ASN A 432 -15.98 25.01 -11.54
C ASN A 432 -16.64 24.57 -12.87
N ASP A 433 -16.01 24.83 -14.02
CA ASP A 433 -16.48 24.39 -15.32
C ASP A 433 -15.78 23.09 -15.77
N ASN A 434 -16.56 22.01 -15.86
CA ASN A 434 -16.08 20.70 -16.29
C ASN A 434 -15.56 20.67 -17.74
N LYS A 435 -16.00 21.59 -18.61
CA LYS A 435 -15.49 21.71 -19.99
C LYS A 435 -14.09 22.31 -19.99
N ILE A 436 -13.89 23.41 -19.26
CA ILE A 436 -12.57 24.04 -19.07
C ILE A 436 -11.60 23.02 -18.45
N ALA A 437 -12.04 22.33 -17.40
CA ALA A 437 -11.24 21.30 -16.74
C ALA A 437 -10.81 20.18 -17.69
N LYS A 438 -11.76 19.63 -18.47
CA LYS A 438 -11.47 18.57 -19.46
C LYS A 438 -10.51 19.05 -20.54
N GLU A 439 -10.79 20.20 -21.14
CA GLU A 439 -10.02 20.73 -22.26
C GLU A 439 -8.58 21.03 -21.87
N TYR A 440 -8.38 21.75 -20.75
CA TYR A 440 -7.06 21.99 -20.21
C TYR A 440 -6.31 20.69 -19.94
N THR A 441 -6.94 19.76 -19.23
CA THR A 441 -6.30 18.52 -18.78
C THR A 441 -5.80 17.70 -19.96
N ILE A 442 -6.66 17.45 -20.96
CA ILE A 442 -6.29 16.65 -22.13
C ILE A 442 -5.20 17.36 -22.95
N ALA A 443 -5.34 18.68 -23.16
CA ALA A 443 -4.41 19.41 -23.99
C ALA A 443 -3.04 19.63 -23.32
N ALA A 444 -2.96 19.69 -21.99
CA ALA A 444 -1.73 19.94 -21.22
C ALA A 444 -1.02 18.68 -20.73
N ALA A 445 -1.69 17.51 -20.66
CA ALA A 445 -1.15 16.29 -20.05
C ALA A 445 0.17 15.78 -20.66
N THR A 446 0.44 16.05 -21.95
CA THR A 446 1.69 15.62 -22.60
C THR A 446 2.95 16.26 -21.99
N HIS A 447 2.81 17.29 -21.17
CA HIS A 447 3.91 18.01 -20.52
C HIS A 447 3.88 17.91 -18.99
N HIS A 448 2.97 17.14 -18.40
CA HIS A 448 2.80 17.08 -16.95
C HIS A 448 2.58 15.64 -16.50
N GLY A 449 3.37 15.14 -15.54
CA GLY A 449 3.15 13.80 -15.00
C GLY A 449 1.91 13.69 -14.12
N ARG A 450 1.46 14.82 -13.55
CA ARG A 450 0.21 14.93 -12.79
C ARG A 450 -0.51 16.25 -13.07
N ILE A 451 -1.84 16.20 -13.17
CA ILE A 451 -2.70 17.40 -13.20
C ILE A 451 -3.71 17.31 -12.06
N LEU A 452 -3.74 18.33 -11.20
CA LEU A 452 -4.77 18.49 -10.18
C LEU A 452 -5.89 19.40 -10.70
N ILE A 453 -7.11 18.87 -10.81
CA ILE A 453 -8.31 19.67 -11.06
C ILE A 453 -8.95 19.96 -9.70
N LEU A 454 -9.02 21.24 -9.32
CA LEU A 454 -9.50 21.66 -8.01
C LEU A 454 -10.75 22.54 -8.15
N ASN A 455 -11.79 22.24 -7.37
CA ASN A 455 -13.00 23.04 -7.29
C ASN A 455 -13.59 22.97 -5.88
N ARG A 456 -14.71 23.67 -5.63
CA ARG A 456 -15.40 23.68 -4.33
C ARG A 456 -15.83 22.31 -3.80
N GLU A 457 -16.02 21.31 -4.67
CA GLU A 457 -16.42 19.96 -4.30
C GLU A 457 -15.21 19.15 -3.84
N SER A 458 -14.14 19.12 -4.65
CA SER A 458 -12.94 18.33 -4.38
C SER A 458 -12.06 18.92 -3.29
N ALA A 459 -12.07 20.24 -3.10
CA ALA A 459 -11.17 20.94 -2.16
C ALA A 459 -11.29 20.47 -0.69
N LYS A 460 -12.44 19.93 -0.28
CA LYS A 460 -12.65 19.43 1.09
C LYS A 460 -11.83 18.18 1.42
N GLN A 461 -11.47 17.40 0.39
CA GLN A 461 -10.75 16.13 0.51
C GLN A 461 -9.47 16.10 -0.33
N SER A 462 -9.16 17.21 -1.02
CA SER A 462 -7.95 17.34 -1.82
C SER A 462 -6.71 17.23 -0.95
N THR A 463 -5.72 16.51 -1.45
CA THR A 463 -4.40 16.37 -0.82
C THR A 463 -3.47 17.52 -1.19
N GLY A 464 -3.91 18.43 -2.06
CA GLY A 464 -3.15 19.58 -2.54
C GLY A 464 -2.26 19.29 -3.75
N HIS A 465 -1.78 20.36 -4.37
CA HIS A 465 -0.92 20.35 -5.54
C HIS A 465 0.42 19.69 -5.25
N GLY A 466 1.06 20.04 -4.13
CA GLY A 466 2.43 19.62 -3.82
C GLY A 466 2.57 18.40 -2.94
N SER A 467 1.56 17.52 -2.90
CA SER A 467 1.59 16.25 -2.14
C SER A 467 1.51 15.06 -3.10
N PRO A 468 2.64 14.46 -3.51
CA PRO A 468 2.63 13.25 -4.33
C PRO A 468 2.01 12.07 -3.56
N LEU A 469 1.06 11.36 -4.19
CA LEU A 469 0.36 10.24 -3.56
C LEU A 469 0.94 8.89 -4.00
N PRO A 470 1.20 7.93 -3.09
CA PRO A 470 1.87 6.65 -3.42
C PRO A 470 1.24 5.85 -4.56
N ASN A 471 -0.07 6.01 -4.77
CA ASN A 471 -0.83 5.30 -5.80
C ASN A 471 -0.90 6.05 -7.14
N LEU A 472 -0.41 7.29 -7.21
CA LEU A 472 -0.36 8.13 -8.42
C LEU A 472 1.09 8.31 -8.86
N ILE A 473 1.29 8.48 -10.16
CA ILE A 473 2.63 8.70 -10.72
C ILE A 473 3.20 10.01 -10.15
N HIS A 474 4.45 9.95 -9.69
CA HIS A 474 5.28 11.11 -9.39
C HIS A 474 6.45 11.11 -10.36
N GLY A 475 6.60 12.17 -11.14
CA GLY A 475 7.50 12.19 -12.29
C GLY A 475 6.97 13.12 -13.36
N GLY A 476 7.68 13.26 -14.47
CA GLY A 476 7.26 14.14 -15.55
C GLY A 476 8.22 14.14 -16.74
N PRO A 477 7.73 14.49 -17.94
CA PRO A 477 8.55 14.48 -19.15
C PRO A 477 9.57 15.62 -19.16
N GLY A 478 10.50 15.58 -20.13
CA GLY A 478 11.37 16.72 -20.45
C GLY A 478 12.24 17.17 -19.27
N ARG A 479 12.09 18.43 -18.84
CA ARG A 479 12.91 19.03 -17.78
C ARG A 479 12.80 18.30 -16.46
N ALA A 480 11.60 17.86 -16.09
CA ALA A 480 11.33 17.10 -14.87
C ALA A 480 12.06 15.73 -14.82
N GLY A 481 12.66 15.30 -15.94
CA GLY A 481 13.66 14.25 -16.00
C GLY A 481 13.27 13.03 -16.83
N GLY A 482 11.97 12.89 -17.16
CA GLY A 482 11.41 11.79 -17.93
C GLY A 482 11.21 10.51 -17.14
N GLY A 483 11.51 10.50 -15.84
CA GLY A 483 11.27 9.37 -14.95
C GLY A 483 9.84 9.30 -14.43
N GLU A 484 9.47 8.11 -13.96
CA GLU A 484 8.26 7.84 -13.19
C GLU A 484 8.65 7.12 -11.89
N GLU A 485 8.05 7.55 -10.79
CA GLU A 485 8.16 6.99 -9.45
C GLU A 485 6.73 6.80 -8.88
N MET A 486 6.62 6.06 -7.77
CA MET A 486 5.34 5.80 -7.09
C MET A 486 4.32 5.09 -8.02
N GLY A 487 3.11 5.62 -8.26
CA GLY A 487 2.18 5.06 -9.24
C GLY A 487 1.57 3.70 -8.88
N GLY A 488 1.59 3.33 -7.59
CA GLY A 488 1.06 2.07 -7.09
C GLY A 488 1.83 0.87 -7.66
N MET A 489 1.14 -0.04 -8.35
CA MET A 489 1.80 -1.19 -8.99
C MET A 489 2.80 -0.77 -10.08
N ARG A 490 2.66 0.43 -10.68
CA ARG A 490 3.58 0.90 -11.74
C ARG A 490 5.00 1.03 -11.21
N GLY A 491 5.19 1.70 -10.07
CA GLY A 491 6.50 1.86 -9.44
C GLY A 491 7.16 0.54 -9.09
N ILE A 492 6.40 -0.40 -8.53
CA ILE A 492 6.91 -1.73 -8.15
C ILE A 492 7.47 -2.45 -9.39
N LYS A 493 6.79 -2.32 -10.53
CA LYS A 493 7.19 -2.95 -11.79
C LYS A 493 8.53 -2.42 -12.34
N HIS A 494 8.99 -1.22 -11.98
CA HIS A 494 10.31 -0.72 -12.39
C HIS A 494 11.47 -1.55 -11.83
N TYR A 495 11.27 -2.17 -10.67
CA TYR A 495 12.28 -2.99 -9.98
C TYR A 495 12.12 -4.49 -10.26
N LEU A 496 11.19 -4.86 -11.15
CA LEU A 496 11.02 -6.21 -11.66
C LEU A 496 11.57 -6.30 -13.10
N GLN A 497 11.97 -7.50 -13.51
CA GLN A 497 12.30 -7.80 -14.89
C GLN A 497 11.09 -8.45 -15.57
N ARG A 498 10.61 -7.83 -16.65
CA ARG A 498 9.58 -8.42 -17.52
C ARG A 498 10.20 -9.50 -18.40
N CYS A 499 9.60 -10.67 -18.42
CA CYS A 499 9.98 -11.77 -19.30
C CYS A 499 8.73 -12.32 -19.99
N ALA A 500 8.74 -12.33 -21.33
CA ALA A 500 7.74 -13.05 -22.10
C ALA A 500 8.07 -14.55 -22.05
N VAL A 501 7.15 -15.34 -21.53
CA VAL A 501 7.24 -16.80 -21.49
C VAL A 501 6.26 -17.38 -22.49
N GLN A 502 6.70 -18.40 -23.23
CA GLN A 502 5.92 -19.08 -24.26
C GLN A 502 5.92 -20.57 -23.98
N GLY A 503 4.82 -21.25 -24.23
CA GLY A 503 4.71 -22.67 -23.96
C GLY A 503 3.31 -23.21 -24.18
N SER A 504 3.12 -24.47 -23.77
CA SER A 504 1.79 -25.08 -23.73
C SER A 504 0.95 -24.46 -22.61
N PRO A 505 -0.39 -24.46 -22.73
CA PRO A 505 -1.28 -24.08 -21.64
C PRO A 505 -1.00 -24.81 -20.32
N THR A 506 -0.66 -26.10 -20.39
CA THR A 506 -0.31 -26.92 -19.21
C THR A 506 0.93 -26.40 -18.49
N THR A 507 2.04 -26.22 -19.21
CA THR A 507 3.28 -25.74 -18.60
C THR A 507 3.14 -24.31 -18.10
N LEU A 508 2.44 -23.44 -18.85
CA LEU A 508 2.21 -22.07 -18.41
C LEU A 508 1.26 -21.99 -17.21
N THR A 509 0.38 -22.98 -17.00
CA THR A 509 -0.40 -23.08 -15.76
C THR A 509 0.51 -23.26 -14.54
N GLU A 510 1.50 -24.14 -14.63
CA GLU A 510 2.48 -24.37 -13.55
C GLU A 510 3.37 -23.15 -13.33
N VAL A 511 3.85 -22.52 -14.41
CA VAL A 511 4.72 -21.32 -14.32
C VAL A 511 3.97 -20.12 -13.75
N THR A 512 2.69 -19.92 -14.08
CA THR A 512 1.94 -18.74 -13.64
C THR A 512 1.20 -18.95 -12.32
N GLY A 513 0.94 -20.21 -11.95
CA GLY A 513 -0.01 -20.55 -10.89
C GLY A 513 -1.45 -20.13 -11.25
N ILE A 514 -1.76 -19.99 -12.54
CA ILE A 514 -3.07 -19.62 -13.08
C ILE A 514 -3.41 -20.63 -14.18
N TYR A 515 -4.51 -21.36 -14.00
CA TYR A 515 -5.00 -22.30 -15.01
C TYR A 515 -5.28 -21.59 -16.33
N GLN A 516 -4.77 -22.19 -17.40
CA GLN A 516 -4.97 -21.75 -18.76
C GLN A 516 -6.00 -22.68 -19.43
N PRO A 517 -7.01 -22.16 -20.16
CA PRO A 517 -7.92 -22.99 -20.93
C PRO A 517 -7.15 -23.95 -21.85
N LYS A 518 -7.64 -25.20 -21.98
CA LYS A 518 -7.00 -26.30 -22.72
C LYS A 518 -5.68 -26.83 -22.12
N ALA A 519 -5.32 -26.41 -20.91
CA ALA A 519 -4.33 -27.13 -20.12
C ALA A 519 -4.87 -28.52 -19.73
N GLU A 520 -3.97 -29.41 -19.35
CA GLU A 520 -4.35 -30.70 -18.78
C GLU A 520 -5.09 -30.49 -17.45
N TYR A 521 -6.19 -31.22 -17.28
CA TYR A 521 -6.94 -31.23 -16.03
C TYR A 521 -6.23 -32.07 -14.98
N LYS A 522 -6.20 -31.58 -13.73
CA LYS A 522 -5.82 -32.38 -12.56
C LYS A 522 -7.09 -32.97 -11.94
N GLU A 523 -7.39 -34.23 -12.28
CA GLU A 523 -8.60 -34.90 -11.76
C GLU A 523 -8.54 -35.04 -10.23
N VAL A 524 -9.68 -34.78 -9.57
CA VAL A 524 -9.78 -34.79 -8.09
C VAL A 524 -10.54 -36.00 -7.56
N GLN A 525 -10.13 -36.50 -6.39
CA GLN A 525 -10.79 -37.65 -5.75
C GLN A 525 -12.10 -37.29 -5.04
N LYS A 526 -12.20 -36.05 -4.56
CA LYS A 526 -13.38 -35.51 -3.86
C LYS A 526 -13.90 -34.30 -4.62
N HIS A 527 -15.13 -33.88 -4.33
CA HIS A 527 -15.66 -32.65 -4.90
C HIS A 527 -14.74 -31.44 -4.58
N PRO A 528 -14.39 -30.56 -5.53
CA PRO A 528 -13.45 -29.46 -5.29
C PRO A 528 -13.83 -28.53 -4.11
N PHE A 529 -15.12 -28.29 -3.91
CA PHE A 529 -15.65 -27.51 -2.77
C PHE A 529 -15.54 -28.20 -1.39
N ALA A 530 -15.11 -29.46 -1.33
CA ALA A 530 -14.84 -30.15 -0.07
C ALA A 530 -13.40 -29.94 0.43
N TYR A 531 -12.52 -29.35 -0.39
CA TYR A 531 -11.13 -29.06 -0.03
C TYR A 531 -11.01 -27.72 0.69
N HIS A 532 -10.08 -27.63 1.63
CA HIS A 532 -9.67 -26.36 2.22
C HIS A 532 -8.74 -25.61 1.26
N TRP A 533 -8.59 -24.31 1.49
CA TRP A 533 -7.85 -23.42 0.58
C TRP A 533 -6.41 -23.86 0.27
N GLU A 534 -5.71 -24.45 1.25
CA GLU A 534 -4.33 -24.95 1.09
C GLU A 534 -4.24 -26.14 0.13
N ASP A 535 -5.24 -27.03 0.11
CA ASP A 535 -5.25 -28.26 -0.69
C ASP A 535 -5.71 -28.06 -2.14
N ILE A 536 -6.17 -26.86 -2.47
CA ILE A 536 -6.64 -26.53 -3.80
C ILE A 536 -5.44 -26.07 -4.65
N GLU A 537 -5.33 -26.55 -5.88
CA GLU A 537 -4.28 -26.16 -6.82
C GLU A 537 -4.89 -25.72 -8.16
N PRO A 538 -4.28 -24.74 -8.85
CA PRO A 538 -4.62 -24.43 -10.23
C PRO A 538 -4.63 -25.69 -11.11
N GLY A 539 -5.70 -25.86 -11.88
CA GLY A 539 -5.93 -27.02 -12.73
C GLY A 539 -6.73 -28.16 -12.10
N MET A 540 -6.95 -28.17 -10.77
CA MET A 540 -7.85 -29.15 -10.13
C MET A 540 -9.25 -29.04 -10.73
N SER A 541 -9.75 -30.13 -11.33
CA SER A 541 -10.99 -30.10 -12.11
C SER A 541 -11.95 -31.22 -11.71
N LEU A 542 -13.23 -30.90 -11.75
CA LEU A 542 -14.34 -31.86 -11.64
C LEU A 542 -15.19 -31.82 -12.90
N GLN A 543 -15.45 -32.97 -13.50
CA GLN A 543 -16.55 -33.14 -14.45
C GLN A 543 -17.85 -33.46 -13.71
N THR A 544 -18.91 -32.72 -13.99
CA THR A 544 -20.23 -33.00 -13.43
C THR A 544 -20.94 -34.11 -14.20
N HIS A 545 -22.06 -34.58 -13.64
CA HIS A 545 -23.05 -35.32 -14.41
C HIS A 545 -23.74 -34.40 -15.44
N LYS A 546 -24.49 -35.01 -16.37
CA LYS A 546 -25.20 -34.32 -17.47
C LYS A 546 -26.62 -33.89 -17.04
N ARG A 547 -27.11 -32.78 -17.59
CA ARG A 547 -28.51 -32.33 -17.47
C ARG A 547 -29.07 -31.97 -18.84
N THR A 548 -30.23 -32.53 -19.17
CA THR A 548 -31.02 -32.14 -20.35
C THR A 548 -31.86 -30.91 -20.03
N ILE A 549 -31.81 -29.88 -20.88
CA ILE A 549 -32.62 -28.67 -20.76
C ILE A 549 -33.92 -28.88 -21.53
N THR A 550 -35.06 -28.77 -20.85
CA THR A 550 -36.39 -29.01 -21.46
C THR A 550 -37.11 -27.70 -21.76
N ASP A 551 -38.16 -27.74 -22.60
CA ASP A 551 -39.07 -26.59 -22.78
C ASP A 551 -39.68 -26.13 -21.44
N GLY A 552 -39.99 -27.08 -20.56
CA GLY A 552 -40.49 -26.78 -19.22
C GLY A 552 -39.50 -25.98 -18.38
N ASP A 553 -38.21 -26.28 -18.46
CA ASP A 553 -37.17 -25.49 -17.80
C ASP A 553 -37.13 -24.04 -18.33
N ILE A 554 -37.17 -23.87 -19.65
CA ILE A 554 -37.11 -22.54 -20.29
C ILE A 554 -38.32 -21.68 -19.91
N VAL A 555 -39.52 -22.27 -19.96
CA VAL A 555 -40.76 -21.58 -19.58
C VAL A 555 -40.79 -21.26 -18.08
N ASN A 556 -40.41 -22.21 -17.22
CA ASN A 556 -40.38 -21.99 -15.78
C ASN A 556 -39.36 -20.91 -15.40
N PHE A 557 -38.19 -20.91 -16.04
CA PHE A 557 -37.19 -19.89 -15.78
C PHE A 557 -37.66 -18.51 -16.25
N ALA A 558 -38.27 -18.40 -17.45
CA ALA A 558 -38.87 -17.15 -17.91
C ALA A 558 -39.92 -16.61 -16.91
N ASN A 559 -40.82 -17.48 -16.42
CA ASN A 559 -41.84 -17.09 -15.45
C ASN A 559 -41.23 -16.67 -14.09
N LEU A 560 -40.17 -17.36 -13.66
CA LEU A 560 -39.49 -17.09 -12.38
C LEU A 560 -38.71 -15.77 -12.41
N THR A 561 -37.94 -15.54 -13.48
CA THR A 561 -37.07 -14.37 -13.61
C THR A 561 -37.76 -13.17 -14.25
N TRP A 562 -38.94 -13.39 -14.82
CA TRP A 562 -39.68 -12.44 -15.64
C TRP A 562 -38.98 -12.09 -16.97
N ASP A 563 -37.97 -12.86 -17.36
CA ASP A 563 -37.30 -12.71 -18.65
C ASP A 563 -38.07 -13.45 -19.75
N HIS A 564 -39.03 -12.74 -20.33
CA HIS A 564 -39.83 -13.21 -21.46
C HIS A 564 -39.27 -12.77 -22.81
N PHE A 565 -37.94 -12.62 -22.94
CA PHE A 565 -37.31 -12.30 -24.21
C PHE A 565 -37.72 -13.30 -25.31
N TYR A 566 -38.06 -12.77 -26.49
CA TYR A 566 -38.75 -13.51 -27.55
C TYR A 566 -38.03 -14.79 -27.97
N ALA A 567 -36.69 -14.80 -27.96
CA ALA A 567 -35.89 -15.97 -28.33
C ALA A 567 -36.16 -17.20 -27.43
N HIS A 568 -36.64 -16.97 -26.20
CA HIS A 568 -36.96 -18.02 -25.23
C HIS A 568 -38.45 -18.36 -25.17
N THR A 569 -39.32 -17.42 -25.49
CA THR A 569 -40.77 -17.53 -25.22
C THR A 569 -41.63 -17.61 -26.46
N ASP A 570 -41.24 -16.96 -27.56
CA ASP A 570 -42.02 -16.81 -28.79
C ASP A 570 -41.27 -17.34 -30.02
N ILE A 571 -41.59 -18.58 -30.39
CA ILE A 571 -41.01 -19.26 -31.57
C ILE A 571 -41.44 -18.66 -32.90
N THR A 572 -42.48 -17.82 -32.92
CA THR A 572 -42.97 -17.19 -34.17
C THR A 572 -42.19 -15.92 -34.52
N SER A 573 -41.41 -15.39 -33.58
CA SER A 573 -40.63 -14.16 -33.71
C SER A 573 -39.13 -14.41 -33.92
N LEU A 574 -38.73 -15.61 -34.35
CA LEU A 574 -37.31 -15.95 -34.57
C LEU A 574 -36.78 -15.51 -35.95
N ASP A 575 -37.67 -15.20 -36.89
CA ASP A 575 -37.31 -14.73 -38.24
C ASP A 575 -36.46 -13.45 -38.17
N GLY A 576 -35.29 -13.46 -38.82
CA GLY A 576 -34.33 -12.35 -38.79
C GLY A 576 -33.42 -12.31 -37.56
N SER A 577 -33.56 -13.26 -36.63
CA SER A 577 -32.62 -13.49 -35.53
C SER A 577 -31.55 -14.52 -35.88
N ILE A 578 -30.55 -14.69 -34.99
CA ILE A 578 -29.53 -15.74 -35.11
C ILE A 578 -29.98 -17.11 -34.58
N PHE A 579 -31.20 -17.21 -34.04
CA PHE A 579 -31.69 -18.41 -33.37
C PHE A 579 -32.64 -19.17 -34.29
N GLU A 580 -32.44 -20.49 -34.38
CA GLU A 580 -33.23 -21.35 -35.26
C GLU A 580 -34.45 -21.96 -34.55
N LYS A 581 -34.39 -22.07 -33.22
CA LYS A 581 -35.40 -22.68 -32.36
C LYS A 581 -35.48 -21.93 -31.03
N ARG A 582 -36.47 -22.29 -30.21
CA ARG A 582 -36.55 -21.85 -28.82
C ARG A 582 -35.24 -22.18 -28.10
N THR A 583 -34.53 -21.14 -27.66
CA THR A 583 -33.25 -21.25 -26.97
C THR A 583 -33.44 -21.08 -25.47
N ALA A 584 -32.59 -21.70 -24.67
CA ALA A 584 -32.53 -21.49 -23.23
C ALA A 584 -31.93 -20.12 -22.89
N HIS A 585 -32.37 -19.52 -21.78
CA HIS A 585 -31.76 -18.29 -21.27
C HIS A 585 -30.30 -18.54 -20.93
N GLY A 586 -29.40 -17.62 -21.29
CA GLY A 586 -28.01 -17.70 -20.84
C GLY A 586 -27.91 -17.77 -19.31
N TYR A 587 -28.70 -16.97 -18.60
CA TYR A 587 -28.77 -17.03 -17.13
C TYR A 587 -29.31 -18.36 -16.59
N PHE A 588 -30.20 -19.02 -17.33
CA PHE A 588 -30.63 -20.36 -16.97
C PHE A 588 -29.50 -21.38 -17.14
N ILE A 589 -28.73 -21.30 -18.24
CA ILE A 589 -27.55 -22.16 -18.45
C ILE A 589 -26.57 -22.01 -17.28
N LEU A 590 -26.31 -20.78 -16.83
CA LEU A 590 -25.45 -20.51 -15.69
C LEU A 590 -26.02 -21.05 -14.37
N ALA A 591 -27.32 -20.86 -14.12
CA ALA A 591 -28.00 -21.37 -12.93
C ALA A 591 -28.04 -22.91 -12.91
N ALA A 592 -28.29 -23.53 -14.06
CA ALA A 592 -28.25 -24.97 -14.24
C ALA A 592 -26.83 -25.52 -14.05
N ALA A 593 -25.81 -24.83 -14.57
CA ALA A 593 -24.41 -25.17 -14.33
C ALA A 593 -24.08 -25.13 -12.83
N ALA A 594 -24.45 -24.07 -12.12
CA ALA A 594 -24.27 -23.99 -10.67
C ALA A 594 -24.96 -25.14 -9.92
N GLY A 595 -26.19 -25.50 -10.33
CA GLY A 595 -26.88 -26.67 -9.79
C GLY A 595 -26.13 -28.00 -10.00
N LEU A 596 -25.29 -28.10 -11.03
CA LEU A 596 -24.48 -29.29 -11.31
C LEU A 596 -23.17 -29.35 -10.52
N PHE A 597 -22.50 -28.21 -10.31
CA PHE A 597 -21.15 -28.19 -9.70
C PHE A 597 -21.11 -27.72 -8.24
N VAL A 598 -22.21 -27.22 -7.67
CA VAL A 598 -22.22 -26.77 -6.26
C VAL A 598 -22.38 -27.98 -5.34
N TYR A 599 -21.48 -28.09 -4.35
CA TYR A 599 -21.54 -29.13 -3.33
C TYR A 599 -22.62 -28.83 -2.29
N PRO A 600 -23.58 -29.74 -2.04
CA PRO A 600 -24.73 -29.46 -1.17
C PRO A 600 -24.42 -29.57 0.34
N ASN A 601 -23.39 -30.31 0.74
CA ASN A 601 -23.07 -30.52 2.15
C ASN A 601 -22.23 -29.35 2.71
N LYS A 602 -22.33 -29.11 4.02
CA LYS A 602 -21.46 -28.17 4.73
C LYS A 602 -19.98 -28.56 4.51
N GLY A 603 -19.18 -27.60 4.09
CA GLY A 603 -17.76 -27.78 3.81
C GLY A 603 -16.97 -26.49 3.97
N PRO A 604 -15.72 -26.45 3.50
CA PRO A 604 -14.83 -25.29 3.64
C PRO A 604 -15.29 -24.06 2.84
N VAL A 605 -16.14 -24.23 1.83
CA VAL A 605 -16.72 -23.10 1.09
C VAL A 605 -17.64 -22.30 2.02
N ALA A 606 -17.25 -21.07 2.32
CA ALA A 606 -18.02 -20.15 3.14
C ALA A 606 -19.09 -19.41 2.32
N ALA A 607 -18.71 -18.95 1.12
CA ALA A 607 -19.63 -18.22 0.24
C ALA A 607 -19.18 -18.31 -1.22
N ASN A 608 -20.13 -18.49 -2.13
CA ASN A 608 -19.95 -18.19 -3.55
C ASN A 608 -20.56 -16.81 -3.81
N TYR A 609 -19.73 -15.77 -3.91
CA TYR A 609 -20.20 -14.39 -3.75
C TYR A 609 -19.96 -13.52 -4.99
N GLY A 610 -19.27 -14.02 -6.01
CA GLY A 610 -18.91 -13.20 -7.16
C GLY A 610 -18.81 -13.99 -8.46
N LEU A 611 -18.96 -13.25 -9.56
CA LEU A 611 -18.83 -13.71 -10.93
C LEU A 611 -18.12 -12.60 -11.70
N GLU A 612 -16.95 -12.90 -12.28
CA GLU A 612 -16.10 -11.89 -12.94
C GLU A 612 -16.29 -11.86 -14.46
N GLU A 613 -16.23 -13.03 -15.09
CA GLU A 613 -16.40 -13.19 -16.53
C GLU A 613 -17.52 -14.19 -16.78
N CYS A 614 -18.37 -13.90 -17.77
CA CYS A 614 -19.36 -14.85 -18.30
C CYS A 614 -19.56 -14.58 -19.78
N ARG A 615 -19.44 -15.63 -20.60
CA ARG A 615 -19.71 -15.56 -22.04
C ARG A 615 -20.52 -16.76 -22.49
N PHE A 616 -21.55 -16.51 -23.30
CA PHE A 616 -22.32 -17.53 -23.99
C PHE A 616 -21.81 -17.59 -25.44
N LEU A 617 -21.17 -18.70 -25.79
CA LEU A 617 -20.51 -18.88 -27.07
C LEU A 617 -21.45 -19.49 -28.11
N ARG A 618 -22.35 -20.37 -27.66
CA ARG A 618 -23.31 -21.08 -28.51
C ARG A 618 -24.69 -21.10 -27.83
N PRO A 619 -25.79 -20.99 -28.59
CA PRO A 619 -27.12 -21.18 -28.03
C PRO A 619 -27.30 -22.64 -27.60
N ILE A 620 -28.10 -22.84 -26.56
CA ILE A 620 -28.61 -24.16 -26.16
C ILE A 620 -30.08 -24.18 -26.49
N TYR A 621 -30.51 -25.13 -27.31
CA TYR A 621 -31.90 -25.30 -27.66
C TYR A 621 -32.60 -26.26 -26.71
N HIS A 622 -33.93 -26.27 -26.75
CA HIS A 622 -34.71 -27.26 -26.04
C HIS A 622 -34.29 -28.70 -26.41
N ASN A 623 -34.25 -29.58 -25.41
CA ASN A 623 -33.78 -30.98 -25.43
C ASN A 623 -32.26 -31.18 -25.60
N ASP A 624 -31.47 -30.12 -25.69
CA ASP A 624 -30.03 -30.23 -25.62
C ASP A 624 -29.58 -30.63 -24.20
N THR A 625 -28.46 -31.33 -24.12
CA THR A 625 -27.91 -31.81 -22.85
C THR A 625 -26.53 -31.19 -22.63
N VAL A 626 -26.30 -30.70 -21.42
CA VAL A 626 -25.06 -30.05 -21.03
C VAL A 626 -24.40 -30.73 -19.84
N TYR A 627 -23.08 -30.59 -19.72
CA TYR A 627 -22.34 -30.87 -18.49
C TYR A 627 -21.35 -29.73 -18.22
N VAL A 628 -20.75 -29.74 -17.03
CA VAL A 628 -19.82 -28.70 -16.59
C VAL A 628 -18.48 -29.32 -16.21
N ARG A 629 -17.40 -28.62 -16.58
CA ARG A 629 -16.08 -28.77 -15.96
C ARG A 629 -15.85 -27.57 -15.04
N LEU A 630 -15.70 -27.86 -13.74
CA LEU A 630 -15.35 -26.86 -12.73
C LEU A 630 -13.86 -27.01 -12.38
N THR A 631 -13.05 -26.05 -12.81
CA THR A 631 -11.58 -26.11 -12.66
C THR A 631 -11.07 -24.97 -11.79
N CYS A 632 -10.18 -25.23 -10.83
CA CYS A 632 -9.57 -24.18 -10.05
C CYS A 632 -8.69 -23.32 -10.97
N LYS A 633 -9.06 -22.04 -11.13
CA LYS A 633 -8.34 -21.08 -11.97
C LYS A 633 -7.13 -20.52 -11.25
N GLN A 634 -7.36 -19.96 -10.07
CA GLN A 634 -6.34 -19.23 -9.32
C GLN A 634 -6.75 -19.13 -7.86
N LYS A 635 -5.77 -19.18 -6.96
CA LYS A 635 -5.94 -18.84 -5.55
C LYS A 635 -5.49 -17.42 -5.27
N ILE A 636 -6.28 -16.69 -4.49
CA ILE A 636 -5.96 -15.35 -4.00
C ILE A 636 -5.99 -15.39 -2.48
N ASP A 637 -4.88 -15.00 -1.87
CA ASP A 637 -4.77 -14.93 -0.42
C ASP A 637 -5.53 -13.70 0.12
N ARG A 638 -6.11 -13.83 1.30
CA ARG A 638 -6.90 -12.80 1.98
C ARG A 638 -6.51 -12.76 3.45
N ASP A 639 -6.31 -11.53 3.96
CA ASP A 639 -6.14 -11.33 5.40
C ASP A 639 -7.48 -11.61 6.12
N PRO A 640 -7.46 -12.32 7.27
CA PRO A 640 -8.65 -12.46 8.10
C PRO A 640 -9.14 -11.09 8.57
N ARG A 641 -10.48 -10.91 8.63
CA ARG A 641 -11.12 -9.68 9.10
C ARG A 641 -12.46 -10.00 9.75
N GLY A 642 -12.81 -9.24 10.77
CA GLY A 642 -14.12 -9.36 11.38
C GLY A 642 -14.33 -10.71 12.07
N LYS A 643 -15.61 -11.04 12.25
CA LYS A 643 -16.09 -12.30 12.80
C LYS A 643 -16.17 -13.39 11.72
N GLU A 644 -15.09 -13.57 10.96
CA GLU A 644 -14.97 -14.57 9.90
C GLU A 644 -13.77 -15.48 10.17
N LEU A 645 -13.94 -16.79 10.02
CA LEU A 645 -12.80 -17.72 10.04
C LEU A 645 -11.82 -17.38 8.90
N PRO A 646 -10.50 -17.54 9.12
CA PRO A 646 -9.49 -17.34 8.09
C PRO A 646 -9.85 -18.05 6.80
N SER A 647 -9.89 -17.29 5.72
CA SER A 647 -10.31 -17.75 4.40
C SER A 647 -9.43 -17.13 3.32
N GLY A 648 -9.35 -17.80 2.18
CA GLY A 648 -8.82 -17.24 0.94
C GLY A 648 -9.90 -17.26 -0.14
N ILE A 649 -9.63 -16.60 -1.26
CA ILE A 649 -10.51 -16.63 -2.43
C ILE A 649 -9.95 -17.67 -3.40
N VAL A 650 -10.84 -18.49 -3.97
CA VAL A 650 -10.54 -19.37 -5.10
C VAL A 650 -11.39 -18.92 -6.27
N LYS A 651 -10.73 -18.58 -7.38
CA LYS A 651 -11.37 -18.37 -8.66
C LYS A 651 -11.56 -19.74 -9.30
N TRP A 652 -12.78 -20.09 -9.65
CA TRP A 652 -13.06 -21.30 -10.42
C TRP A 652 -13.45 -20.94 -11.84
N TYR A 653 -12.80 -21.57 -12.81
CA TYR A 653 -13.15 -21.52 -14.22
C TYR A 653 -14.22 -22.59 -14.49
N VAL A 654 -15.36 -22.13 -14.94
CA VAL A 654 -16.54 -22.95 -15.27
C VAL A 654 -16.60 -23.05 -16.77
N GLU A 655 -16.53 -24.26 -17.30
CA GLU A 655 -16.70 -24.56 -18.72
C GLU A 655 -17.95 -25.41 -18.88
N VAL A 656 -18.93 -24.92 -19.63
CA VAL A 656 -20.16 -25.65 -19.95
C VAL A 656 -20.01 -26.23 -21.35
N PHE A 657 -20.19 -27.54 -21.46
CA PHE A 657 -20.09 -28.28 -22.72
C PHE A 657 -21.42 -28.91 -23.06
N ASP A 658 -21.69 -29.10 -24.35
CA ASP A 658 -22.79 -29.94 -24.81
C ASP A 658 -22.39 -31.43 -24.89
N VAL A 659 -23.23 -32.27 -25.49
CA VAL A 659 -22.96 -33.71 -25.63
C VAL A 659 -21.89 -34.06 -26.66
N GLU A 660 -21.53 -33.14 -27.54
CA GLU A 660 -20.50 -33.28 -28.57
C GLU A 660 -19.15 -32.70 -28.12
N ASP A 661 -19.04 -32.34 -26.83
CA ASP A 661 -17.86 -31.70 -26.22
C ASP A 661 -17.55 -30.30 -26.80
N GLU A 662 -18.55 -29.64 -27.38
CA GLU A 662 -18.44 -28.26 -27.85
C GLU A 662 -18.71 -27.28 -26.71
N LEU A 663 -17.90 -26.21 -26.64
CA LEU A 663 -17.97 -25.24 -25.55
C LEU A 663 -19.16 -24.28 -25.76
N VAL A 664 -20.06 -24.27 -24.78
CA VAL A 664 -21.33 -23.54 -24.81
C VAL A 664 -21.21 -22.21 -24.09
N ALA A 665 -20.68 -22.25 -22.86
CA ALA A 665 -20.53 -21.09 -22.02
C ALA A 665 -19.30 -21.21 -21.14
N ILE A 666 -18.71 -20.07 -20.79
CA ILE A 666 -17.64 -19.99 -19.80
C ILE A 666 -18.02 -18.99 -18.72
N ALA A 667 -17.59 -19.25 -17.49
CA ALA A 667 -17.66 -18.27 -16.42
C ALA A 667 -16.47 -18.38 -15.46
N THR A 668 -16.16 -17.30 -14.74
CA THR A 668 -15.26 -17.34 -13.58
C THR A 668 -16.03 -16.95 -12.32
N ILE A 669 -16.16 -17.90 -11.40
CA ILE A 669 -16.83 -17.67 -10.10
C ILE A 669 -15.80 -17.44 -8.99
N LEU A 670 -16.17 -16.60 -8.01
CA LEU A 670 -15.36 -16.25 -6.85
C LEU A 670 -15.93 -16.91 -5.61
N THR A 671 -15.16 -17.83 -5.05
CA THR A 671 -15.56 -18.60 -3.88
C THR A 671 -14.63 -18.28 -2.72
N MET A 672 -15.20 -17.90 -1.58
CA MET A 672 -14.50 -17.78 -0.31
C MET A 672 -14.38 -19.18 0.30
N VAL A 673 -13.14 -19.64 0.50
CA VAL A 673 -12.84 -20.97 1.01
C VAL A 673 -12.05 -20.83 2.30
N GLN A 674 -12.50 -21.49 3.36
CA GLN A 674 -11.84 -21.51 4.66
C GLN A 674 -10.45 -22.14 4.53
N LYS A 675 -9.50 -21.53 5.23
CA LYS A 675 -8.16 -22.05 5.43
C LYS A 675 -8.18 -23.13 6.49
N LYS A 676 -7.28 -24.11 6.34
CA LYS A 676 -7.04 -25.12 7.36
C LYS A 676 -6.65 -24.47 8.66
N GLN A 677 -7.26 -24.97 9.73
CA GLN A 677 -6.83 -24.67 11.08
C GLN A 677 -5.83 -25.76 11.48
N THR A 678 -4.55 -25.37 11.64
CA THR A 678 -3.45 -26.28 12.04
C THR A 678 -2.72 -25.82 13.29
N VAL A 679 -3.11 -24.66 13.85
CA VAL A 679 -2.38 -23.97 14.93
C VAL A 679 -2.72 -24.48 16.33
N PHE A 680 -3.94 -24.98 16.48
CA PHE A 680 -4.55 -25.44 17.73
C PHE A 680 -4.97 -26.89 17.54
N THR A 681 -4.71 -27.73 18.53
CA THR A 681 -5.27 -29.06 18.63
C THR A 681 -6.77 -28.93 18.93
N GLU A 682 -7.60 -29.73 18.25
CA GLU A 682 -9.03 -29.78 18.53
C GLU A 682 -9.29 -30.46 19.88
N MET A 683 -10.08 -29.79 20.73
CA MET A 683 -10.31 -30.18 22.12
C MET A 683 -11.57 -31.05 22.24
N THR A 684 -11.50 -32.29 21.70
CA THR A 684 -12.55 -33.28 21.91
C THR A 684 -12.56 -33.77 23.36
N SER A 685 -13.66 -34.39 23.79
CA SER A 685 -13.71 -34.98 25.14
C SER A 685 -12.61 -36.01 25.36
N GLU A 686 -12.33 -36.89 24.37
CA GLU A 686 -11.24 -37.86 24.50
C GLU A 686 -9.88 -37.18 24.61
N LYS A 687 -9.64 -36.12 23.81
CA LYS A 687 -8.35 -35.43 23.83
C LYS A 687 -8.12 -34.70 25.16
N ILE A 688 -9.14 -34.06 25.70
CA ILE A 688 -9.04 -33.41 27.01
C ILE A 688 -8.75 -34.43 28.10
N GLU A 689 -9.47 -35.56 28.13
CA GLU A 689 -9.22 -36.64 29.10
C GLU A 689 -7.79 -37.20 28.99
N GLU A 690 -7.30 -37.43 27.77
CA GLU A 690 -5.92 -37.86 27.51
C GLU A 690 -4.89 -36.89 28.11
N LEU A 691 -5.08 -35.58 27.91
CA LEU A 691 -4.17 -34.55 28.43
C LEU A 691 -4.24 -34.43 29.96
N LEU A 692 -5.44 -34.57 30.55
CA LEU A 692 -5.61 -34.56 32.01
C LEU A 692 -4.96 -35.76 32.69
N GLN A 693 -4.89 -36.93 32.04
CA GLN A 693 -4.17 -38.09 32.56
C GLN A 693 -2.65 -37.87 32.64
N GLN A 694 -2.11 -37.02 31.77
CA GLN A 694 -0.68 -36.66 31.76
C GLN A 694 -0.34 -35.56 32.77
N LEU A 695 -1.35 -34.83 33.26
CA LEU A 695 -1.17 -33.75 34.23
C LEU A 695 -1.02 -34.32 35.66
N SER A 696 0.07 -33.97 36.33
CA SER A 696 0.39 -34.37 37.71
C SER A 696 0.65 -33.15 38.59
N GLU A 697 0.70 -33.32 39.92
CA GLU A 697 1.04 -32.21 40.85
C GLU A 697 2.45 -31.64 40.60
N ASP A 698 3.37 -32.48 40.11
CA ASP A 698 4.76 -32.11 39.80
C ASP A 698 4.91 -31.40 38.43
N SER A 699 3.84 -31.30 37.64
CA SER A 699 3.88 -30.66 36.33
C SER A 699 4.19 -29.15 36.48
N LYS A 700 5.26 -28.68 35.82
CA LYS A 700 5.72 -27.29 35.92
C LYS A 700 5.27 -26.44 34.74
N PRO A 701 4.78 -25.22 34.98
CA PRO A 701 4.44 -24.31 33.90
C PRO A 701 5.71 -23.79 33.20
N GLN A 702 5.68 -23.73 31.88
CA GLN A 702 6.70 -23.12 31.02
C GLN A 702 6.67 -21.58 31.10
N TRP A 703 5.53 -21.00 31.48
CA TRP A 703 5.35 -19.57 31.73
C TRP A 703 4.21 -19.32 32.72
N GLY A 704 4.14 -18.12 33.31
CA GLY A 704 3.16 -17.81 34.36
C GLY A 704 3.46 -18.49 35.71
N ILE A 705 2.54 -18.34 36.66
CA ILE A 705 2.73 -18.75 38.06
C ILE A 705 1.75 -19.84 38.54
N MET A 706 0.76 -20.21 37.74
CA MET A 706 -0.27 -21.19 38.13
C MET A 706 0.35 -22.58 38.36
N THR A 707 -0.08 -23.27 39.42
CA THR A 707 0.14 -24.72 39.55
C THR A 707 -0.87 -25.48 38.66
N PRO A 708 -0.67 -26.79 38.43
CA PRO A 708 -1.62 -27.62 37.70
C PRO A 708 -3.06 -27.50 38.21
N GLN A 709 -3.24 -27.47 39.53
CA GLN A 709 -4.55 -27.35 40.15
C GLN A 709 -5.15 -25.95 39.95
N HIS A 710 -4.37 -24.87 40.14
CA HIS A 710 -4.84 -23.51 39.88
C HIS A 710 -5.30 -23.34 38.41
N MET A 711 -4.61 -23.97 37.46
CA MET A 711 -4.99 -23.93 36.06
C MET A 711 -6.34 -24.61 35.81
N LEU A 712 -6.60 -25.79 36.41
CA LEU A 712 -7.89 -26.46 36.27
C LEU A 712 -9.03 -25.71 36.94
N GLU A 713 -8.81 -25.16 38.14
CA GLU A 713 -9.82 -24.35 38.83
C GLU A 713 -10.14 -23.05 38.07
N HIS A 714 -9.14 -22.43 37.44
CA HIS A 714 -9.32 -21.28 36.52
C HIS A 714 -10.15 -21.63 35.29
N LEU A 715 -9.88 -22.79 34.67
CA LEU A 715 -10.66 -23.26 33.53
C LEU A 715 -12.09 -23.65 33.92
N GLU A 716 -12.29 -24.30 35.08
CA GLU A 716 -13.61 -24.59 35.63
C GLU A 716 -14.42 -23.30 35.80
N TYR A 717 -13.80 -22.26 36.38
CA TYR A 717 -14.45 -20.95 36.54
C TYR A 717 -14.93 -20.40 35.19
N THR A 718 -14.12 -20.57 34.13
CA THR A 718 -14.51 -20.15 32.78
C THR A 718 -15.72 -20.93 32.24
N TYR A 719 -15.82 -22.24 32.51
CA TYR A 719 -17.01 -23.02 32.13
C TYR A 719 -18.26 -22.67 32.93
N LYS A 720 -18.12 -22.28 34.19
CA LYS A 720 -19.24 -21.76 34.99
C LYS A 720 -19.79 -20.44 34.46
N ILE A 721 -18.92 -19.60 33.91
CA ILE A 721 -19.35 -18.43 33.15
C ILE A 721 -20.08 -18.87 31.87
N ALA A 722 -19.49 -19.80 31.11
CA ALA A 722 -20.01 -20.28 29.83
C ALA A 722 -21.34 -21.06 29.94
N SER A 723 -21.68 -21.59 31.11
CA SER A 723 -22.94 -22.29 31.39
C SER A 723 -24.02 -21.40 32.02
N GLY A 724 -23.71 -20.12 32.26
CA GLY A 724 -24.63 -19.17 32.88
C GLY A 724 -24.71 -19.25 34.40
N GLU A 725 -23.98 -20.15 35.06
CA GLU A 725 -23.88 -20.22 36.54
C GLU A 725 -23.31 -18.92 37.12
N ILE A 726 -22.37 -18.28 36.40
CA ILE A 726 -21.75 -17.02 36.80
C ILE A 726 -21.95 -16.00 35.68
N GLN A 727 -22.78 -14.98 35.94
CA GLN A 727 -23.05 -13.90 34.99
C GLN A 727 -23.08 -12.50 35.65
N ASP A 728 -22.96 -12.42 36.98
CA ASP A 728 -22.97 -11.15 37.71
C ASP A 728 -21.57 -10.53 37.78
N PHE A 729 -21.09 -10.03 36.64
CA PHE A 729 -19.84 -9.28 36.52
C PHE A 729 -19.88 -8.31 35.32
N GLU A 730 -18.94 -7.37 35.30
CA GLU A 730 -18.71 -6.43 34.20
C GLU A 730 -17.63 -6.92 33.23
N VAL A 731 -17.76 -6.53 31.96
CA VAL A 731 -16.75 -6.82 30.93
C VAL A 731 -15.54 -5.93 31.19
N ALA A 732 -14.37 -6.54 31.41
CA ALA A 732 -13.14 -5.82 31.76
C ALA A 732 -12.49 -5.12 30.56
N THR A 733 -12.77 -5.57 29.33
CA THR A 733 -12.24 -4.96 28.10
C THR A 733 -12.95 -3.63 27.82
N PRO A 734 -12.22 -2.50 27.70
CA PRO A 734 -12.84 -1.22 27.35
C PRO A 734 -13.59 -1.28 26.02
N GLU A 735 -14.76 -0.64 25.96
CA GLU A 735 -15.66 -0.65 24.79
C GLU A 735 -14.95 -0.36 23.46
N LYS A 736 -14.03 0.63 23.44
CA LYS A 736 -13.23 0.99 22.25
C LYS A 736 -12.34 -0.14 21.69
N TYR A 737 -12.07 -1.19 22.46
CA TYR A 737 -11.25 -2.33 22.05
C TYR A 737 -12.05 -3.63 21.97
N LEU A 738 -13.29 -3.63 22.46
CA LEU A 738 -14.08 -4.85 22.62
C LEU A 738 -14.29 -5.57 21.28
N GLU A 739 -14.67 -4.85 20.23
CA GLU A 739 -14.87 -5.42 18.89
C GLU A 739 -13.61 -6.15 18.39
N LYS A 740 -12.45 -5.48 18.45
CA LYS A 740 -11.18 -6.07 18.00
C LYS A 740 -10.75 -7.26 18.85
N THR A 741 -10.97 -7.19 20.16
CA THR A 741 -10.71 -8.30 21.07
C THR A 741 -11.62 -9.49 20.75
N HIS A 742 -12.90 -9.25 20.51
CA HIS A 742 -13.88 -10.25 20.07
C HIS A 742 -13.47 -10.92 18.76
N GLU A 743 -13.13 -10.13 17.73
CA GLU A 743 -12.65 -10.63 16.43
C GLU A 743 -11.44 -11.56 16.55
N SER A 744 -10.60 -11.37 17.58
CA SER A 744 -9.44 -12.23 17.80
C SER A 744 -9.81 -13.69 18.09
N LEU A 745 -11.05 -14.00 18.50
CA LEU A 745 -11.51 -15.39 18.64
C LEU A 745 -11.53 -16.16 17.31
N TYR A 746 -11.78 -15.44 16.21
CA TYR A 746 -11.95 -16.04 14.90
C TYR A 746 -10.62 -16.34 14.20
N ASN A 747 -9.55 -15.63 14.54
CA ASN A 747 -8.25 -15.82 13.90
C ASN A 747 -7.52 -17.08 14.41
N TYR A 748 -6.49 -17.53 13.68
CA TYR A 748 -5.65 -18.67 14.10
C TYR A 748 -4.38 -18.21 14.86
N GLU A 749 -4.44 -17.10 15.59
CA GLU A 749 -3.33 -16.62 16.42
C GLU A 749 -3.47 -17.11 17.86
N LYS A 750 -2.38 -17.67 18.40
CA LYS A 750 -2.30 -18.12 19.81
C LYS A 750 -2.46 -16.93 20.75
N PHE A 751 -2.99 -17.19 21.95
CA PHE A 751 -2.99 -16.16 22.99
C PHE A 751 -1.55 -15.78 23.39
N PRO A 752 -1.28 -14.49 23.62
CA PRO A 752 0.03 -14.04 24.08
C PRO A 752 0.40 -14.67 25.42
N ARG A 753 1.67 -14.99 25.60
CA ARG A 753 2.19 -15.54 26.87
C ARG A 753 2.30 -14.45 27.93
N ASN A 754 2.18 -14.83 29.20
CA ASN A 754 2.30 -13.94 30.37
C ASN A 754 1.31 -12.76 30.38
N THR A 755 0.10 -12.96 29.86
CA THR A 755 -1.01 -12.02 30.06
C THR A 755 -1.72 -12.29 31.38
N ASN A 756 -2.07 -11.22 32.10
CA ASN A 756 -2.84 -11.32 33.34
C ASN A 756 -4.32 -11.51 33.01
N PHE A 757 -4.99 -12.36 33.79
CA PHE A 757 -6.45 -12.44 33.78
C PHE A 757 -7.02 -11.17 34.44
N PRO A 758 -8.00 -10.46 33.83
CA PRO A 758 -8.40 -9.13 34.30
C PRO A 758 -8.94 -9.05 35.74
N LEU A 759 -9.48 -10.15 36.27
CA LEU A 759 -10.04 -10.20 37.63
C LEU A 759 -9.03 -10.63 38.71
N LEU A 760 -7.81 -11.03 38.32
CA LEU A 760 -6.78 -11.47 39.27
C LEU A 760 -5.78 -10.34 39.54
N GLU A 761 -5.43 -10.16 40.81
CA GLU A 761 -4.30 -9.31 41.20
C GLU A 761 -3.00 -9.80 40.53
N LYS A 762 -2.15 -8.84 40.17
CA LYS A 762 -0.96 -9.14 39.37
C LYS A 762 0.03 -9.97 40.19
N ASN A 763 0.43 -11.12 39.63
CA ASN A 763 1.39 -12.07 40.23
C ASN A 763 0.94 -12.71 41.55
N THR A 764 -0.37 -12.80 41.80
CA THR A 764 -0.93 -13.52 42.95
C THR A 764 -1.73 -14.74 42.48
N LEU A 765 -1.77 -15.78 43.32
CA LEU A 765 -2.66 -16.93 43.13
C LEU A 765 -3.79 -16.83 44.15
N GLU A 766 -5.02 -17.12 43.71
CA GLU A 766 -6.14 -17.32 44.64
C GLU A 766 -5.94 -18.60 45.45
N PRO A 767 -6.52 -18.70 46.66
CA PRO A 767 -6.50 -19.93 47.42
C PRO A 767 -7.13 -21.12 46.68
N LEU A 768 -6.44 -22.26 46.75
CA LEU A 768 -6.95 -23.63 46.64
C LEU A 768 -8.45 -23.77 46.90
N LYS A 769 -9.32 -23.97 45.89
CA LYS A 769 -10.74 -24.26 46.13
C LYS A 769 -10.99 -25.71 46.53
N TYR A 770 -10.20 -26.65 45.99
CA TYR A 770 -10.30 -28.07 46.31
C TYR A 770 -9.08 -28.57 47.08
N ASP A 771 -9.28 -29.68 47.79
CA ASP A 771 -8.24 -30.29 48.62
C ASP A 771 -7.11 -30.95 47.81
N ASP A 772 -7.40 -31.41 46.58
CA ASP A 772 -6.44 -32.12 45.73
C ASP A 772 -6.71 -31.94 44.22
N LEU A 773 -5.69 -32.28 43.40
CA LEU A 773 -5.72 -32.16 41.94
C LEU A 773 -6.74 -33.09 41.27
N GLU A 774 -6.97 -34.29 41.81
CA GLU A 774 -7.91 -35.27 41.21
C GLU A 774 -9.36 -34.81 41.36
N THR A 775 -9.70 -34.20 42.49
CA THR A 775 -10.98 -33.53 42.74
C THR A 775 -11.15 -32.36 41.76
N ALA A 776 -10.10 -31.56 41.54
CA ALA A 776 -10.14 -30.46 40.57
C ALA A 776 -10.36 -30.96 39.13
N LYS A 777 -9.71 -32.05 38.70
CA LYS A 777 -9.94 -32.69 37.40
C LYS A 777 -11.40 -33.11 37.21
N LYS A 778 -11.98 -33.76 38.20
CA LYS A 778 -13.39 -34.19 38.16
C LYS A 778 -14.33 -32.99 38.03
N LYS A 779 -14.11 -31.94 38.82
CA LYS A 779 -14.95 -30.73 38.83
C LYS A 779 -14.83 -29.93 37.53
N PHE A 780 -13.64 -29.86 36.94
CA PHE A 780 -13.42 -29.30 35.62
C PHE A 780 -14.23 -30.03 34.53
N LEU A 781 -14.23 -31.37 34.52
CA LEU A 781 -15.00 -32.16 33.57
C LEU A 781 -16.52 -32.01 33.76
N GLU A 782 -17.00 -32.03 35.01
CA GLU A 782 -18.42 -31.76 35.33
C GLU A 782 -18.86 -30.37 34.84
N ALA A 783 -18.05 -29.34 35.06
CA ALA A 783 -18.36 -27.98 34.61
C ALA A 783 -18.40 -27.87 33.07
N ARG A 784 -17.50 -28.58 32.37
CA ARG A 784 -17.53 -28.65 30.90
C ARG A 784 -18.79 -29.34 30.38
N GLU A 785 -19.21 -30.44 31.01
CA GLU A 785 -20.45 -31.13 30.63
C GLU A 785 -21.68 -30.24 30.82
N ASN A 786 -21.73 -29.46 31.90
CA ASN A 786 -22.79 -28.48 32.14
C ASN A 786 -22.80 -27.39 31.04
N TYR A 787 -21.64 -26.87 30.66
CA TYR A 787 -21.51 -25.92 29.54
C TYR A 787 -22.04 -26.50 28.21
N LEU A 788 -21.67 -27.74 27.88
CA LEU A 788 -22.14 -28.40 26.65
C LEU A 788 -23.65 -28.66 26.68
N THR A 789 -24.19 -29.05 27.85
CA THR A 789 -25.61 -29.28 28.06
C THR A 789 -26.41 -27.98 27.95
N PHE A 790 -25.93 -26.90 28.56
CA PHE A 790 -26.57 -25.59 28.51
C PHE A 790 -26.80 -25.13 27.06
N PHE A 791 -25.79 -25.18 26.19
CA PHE A 791 -25.92 -24.76 24.79
C PHE A 791 -26.62 -25.78 23.88
N LYS A 792 -26.80 -27.02 24.35
CA LYS A 792 -27.68 -28.00 23.71
C LYS A 792 -29.14 -27.66 23.97
N GLU A 793 -29.46 -27.23 25.19
CA GLU A 793 -30.81 -26.82 25.59
C GLU A 793 -31.17 -25.39 25.14
N ASN A 794 -30.17 -24.51 25.02
CA ASN A 794 -30.32 -23.10 24.69
C ASN A 794 -29.43 -22.72 23.48
N PRO A 795 -29.75 -23.17 22.25
CA PRO A 795 -28.86 -23.02 21.09
C PRO A 795 -28.61 -21.57 20.67
N ASP A 796 -29.56 -20.67 20.94
CA ASP A 796 -29.50 -19.26 20.55
C ASP A 796 -29.05 -18.33 21.70
N ALA A 797 -28.67 -18.89 22.85
CA ALA A 797 -28.24 -18.10 24.00
C ALA A 797 -26.94 -17.32 23.70
N GLN A 798 -26.85 -16.13 24.28
CA GLN A 798 -25.63 -15.32 24.35
C GLN A 798 -25.34 -15.02 25.81
N LEU A 799 -24.12 -15.29 26.25
CA LEU A 799 -23.70 -15.13 27.64
C LEU A 799 -22.47 -14.23 27.70
N LYS A 800 -22.38 -13.41 28.76
CA LYS A 800 -21.25 -12.51 28.98
C LYS A 800 -19.96 -13.30 29.18
N ASN A 801 -18.89 -12.79 28.60
CA ASN A 801 -17.51 -13.16 28.86
C ASN A 801 -16.72 -11.93 29.35
N ILE A 802 -15.86 -12.13 30.34
CA ILE A 802 -15.08 -11.06 31.00
C ILE A 802 -14.23 -10.25 30.02
N VAL A 803 -13.67 -10.90 29.00
CA VAL A 803 -12.71 -10.29 28.05
C VAL A 803 -13.35 -9.99 26.70
N PHE A 804 -14.20 -10.90 26.21
CA PHE A 804 -14.67 -10.87 24.83
C PHE A 804 -16.09 -10.33 24.67
N GLY A 805 -16.77 -9.93 25.76
CA GLY A 805 -18.16 -9.45 25.70
C GLY A 805 -19.16 -10.59 25.58
N ASP A 806 -20.31 -10.36 24.97
CA ASP A 806 -21.34 -11.39 24.81
C ASP A 806 -20.94 -12.41 23.73
N LEU A 807 -20.92 -13.68 24.10
CA LEU A 807 -20.53 -14.79 23.23
C LEU A 807 -21.69 -15.76 23.01
N ASN A 808 -21.90 -16.15 21.75
CA ASN A 808 -22.79 -17.25 21.37
C ASN A 808 -22.09 -18.62 21.49
N ARG A 809 -22.83 -19.70 21.26
CA ARG A 809 -22.32 -21.08 21.30
C ARG A 809 -21.04 -21.30 20.49
N PHE A 810 -20.98 -20.79 19.26
CA PHE A 810 -19.84 -20.99 18.37
C PHE A 810 -18.62 -20.20 18.86
N GLU A 811 -18.82 -18.99 19.34
CA GLU A 811 -17.74 -18.15 19.87
C GLU A 811 -17.18 -18.72 21.19
N TRP A 812 -18.02 -19.31 22.04
CA TRP A 812 -17.57 -20.07 23.21
C TRP A 812 -16.73 -21.29 22.83
N TYR A 813 -17.12 -22.02 21.78
CA TYR A 813 -16.30 -23.11 21.24
C TYR A 813 -14.93 -22.61 20.71
N LEU A 814 -14.90 -21.47 20.02
CA LEU A 814 -13.63 -20.87 19.58
C LEU A 814 -12.74 -20.47 20.75
N LEU A 815 -13.34 -19.87 21.79
CA LEU A 815 -12.65 -19.51 23.02
C LEU A 815 -12.11 -20.73 23.75
N GLU A 816 -12.93 -21.76 23.96
CA GLU A 816 -12.55 -23.02 24.60
C GLU A 816 -11.31 -23.62 23.93
N ARG A 817 -11.33 -23.73 22.59
CA ARG A 817 -10.20 -24.25 21.82
C ARG A 817 -8.92 -23.45 22.10
N LYS A 818 -8.98 -22.12 21.99
CA LYS A 818 -7.80 -21.26 22.21
C LYS A 818 -7.31 -21.29 23.65
N HIS A 819 -8.24 -21.28 24.60
CA HIS A 819 -7.96 -21.17 26.02
C HIS A 819 -7.34 -22.46 26.57
N LEU A 820 -7.89 -23.61 26.20
CA LEU A 820 -7.32 -24.91 26.55
C LEU A 820 -5.96 -25.14 25.90
N ASN A 821 -5.80 -24.83 24.61
CA ASN A 821 -4.49 -24.96 23.95
C ASN A 821 -3.43 -24.10 24.68
N HIS A 822 -3.77 -22.86 25.05
CA HIS A 822 -2.85 -21.99 25.78
C HIS A 822 -2.39 -22.62 27.10
N HIS A 823 -3.30 -23.13 27.92
CA HIS A 823 -2.93 -23.71 29.22
C HIS A 823 -2.31 -25.09 29.10
N PHE A 824 -2.71 -25.94 28.16
CA PHE A 824 -2.05 -27.23 27.98
C PHE A 824 -0.64 -27.09 27.40
N GLU A 825 -0.40 -26.13 26.49
CA GLU A 825 0.98 -25.76 26.10
C GLU A 825 1.76 -25.18 27.27
N GLN A 826 1.12 -24.42 28.17
CA GLN A 826 1.75 -23.87 29.38
C GLN A 826 2.36 -24.99 30.24
N PHE A 827 1.75 -26.17 30.28
CA PHE A 827 2.24 -27.32 31.06
C PHE A 827 2.93 -28.39 30.21
N ASN A 828 3.32 -28.08 28.97
CA ASN A 828 4.01 -29.00 28.07
C ASN A 828 3.23 -30.30 27.81
N LEU A 829 1.89 -30.20 27.74
CA LEU A 829 0.99 -31.30 27.39
C LEU A 829 0.66 -31.33 25.89
N LEU A 830 0.93 -30.24 25.20
CA LEU A 830 0.80 -30.10 23.75
C LEU A 830 2.15 -29.67 23.18
N ASP A 831 2.45 -30.17 21.98
CA ASP A 831 3.69 -29.90 21.23
C ASP A 831 3.75 -28.48 20.62
#